data_AF-A0A2E8MAX9-F1
#
_entry.id   AF-A0A2E8MAX9-F1
#
_cell.length_a   1.000
_cell.length_b   1.000
_cell.length_c   1.000
_cell.angle_alpha   90.00
_cell.angle_beta   90.00
_cell.angle_gamma   90.00
#
_symmetry.space_group_name_H-M   'P 1'
#
loop_
_entity.id
_entity.type
_entity.pdbx_description
1 polymer ?
#
loop_
_entity_poly.entity_id
_entity_poly.type
_entity_poly.pdbx_seq_one_letter_code
_entity_poly.pdbx_strand_id
1 'polypeptide(L)'
;MGLLLRRERIQGGLKVRDLLFLLKALPLNEVGLKKRWMGKGCFQEYDHDGWTGEVRRDLAKGFGEGRFKGLREEILSAKEKVLAKGRHRVVVLEFETAEGKLEVAVKAFGKQSGWKDHYDRVRGSKAARSFAAACFLQQHEVGTPAPLGYFDRWEGGRLVESYYVSEYLKGLKSVRDGLKEIYQQHGPADLLVGLLEKVGTTMRRMHDAGFCHRDLGNQNMEMTPRVGEKWGEVNVIDLNRGRIREELGMRERALDFGRLIMPSAFLEVLVRIYWGQKPPAEFRREFAKARRRFEWWTRSRKWRHPIRKWRRGHKSKGLQMKDVWIWDRKSAQAAITLERRERKKCQSFWNHVRIAGATARAAPGVWREYQWQMSGAFTKKVKLQGRIGMSLELADLEVEPQIKFLEKLGKVPVLLRFGHHEGRAQWERGLEVLDRLHGEGVEIMAALLQDRAAILNPESWCEFLDFVLSRMEGKVKMVEVCHVVNRVKWGVHSLKENTGLLEPLVELRERFPGIRFSGPACIDFEYHYLMGALAATPKGFYYDALSHHLYVDRRGAPENKQGSMGTVEKAGLLKAIARWSGHCEGKVIVSEVNWALEWTGEWSPVSATYQPKNARGAKVHVTEEQYGYFMLRYLVLTLCSGFVDQVYWWRLVAHGFGLIDERVDGGWRERIGFKMLCVFLEQLGTATFVEKLETEEEVYALRFERENDEVTMMWCNGRTFSGPWPRSSRKALDASGEDIKLEEVGDSPVYLLS
;
A
#
# COMPACT_ATOMS: atom_id res chain seq x y z
N MET A 1 34.97 -16.20 -51.38
CA MET A 1 34.08 -16.81 -52.39
C MET A 1 32.69 -16.24 -52.17
N GLY A 2 32.19 -15.24 -52.88
CA GLY A 2 32.31 -14.98 -54.30
C GLY A 2 30.94 -15.25 -54.91
N LEU A 3 30.15 -14.20 -55.19
CA LEU A 3 29.60 -13.92 -56.52
C LEU A 3 28.77 -12.63 -56.50
N LEU A 4 29.22 -11.68 -57.32
CA LEU A 4 28.46 -10.54 -57.81
C LEU A 4 27.23 -11.01 -58.59
N LEU A 5 26.18 -10.20 -58.66
CA LEU A 5 25.53 -9.85 -59.93
C LEU A 5 24.72 -8.54 -59.82
N ARG A 6 25.25 -7.54 -60.54
CA ARG A 6 24.64 -6.45 -61.33
C ARG A 6 23.46 -5.64 -60.79
N ARG A 7 23.74 -4.33 -60.69
CA ARG A 7 22.82 -3.21 -60.92
C ARG A 7 22.26 -3.27 -62.35
N GLU A 8 20.93 -3.21 -62.48
CA GLU A 8 20.26 -2.58 -63.63
C GLU A 8 19.29 -1.51 -63.11
N ARG A 9 19.39 -0.32 -63.70
CA ARG A 9 18.50 0.82 -63.49
C ARG A 9 17.16 0.51 -64.16
N ILE A 10 16.08 0.52 -63.39
CA ILE A 10 14.73 0.77 -63.92
C ILE A 10 14.32 2.16 -63.44
N GLN A 11 14.16 3.08 -64.40
CA GLN A 11 13.48 4.36 -64.23
C GLN A 11 12.02 4.10 -63.87
N GLY A 12 11.53 4.74 -62.81
CA GLY A 12 10.13 4.68 -62.40
C GLY A 12 10.00 4.83 -60.90
N GLY A 13 9.80 6.07 -60.43
CA GLY A 13 9.74 6.38 -59.01
C GLY A 13 8.54 5.74 -58.31
N LEU A 14 8.81 4.77 -57.44
CA LEU A 14 7.97 4.49 -56.27
C LEU A 14 8.84 4.50 -55.02
N LYS A 15 8.46 5.31 -54.03
CA LYS A 15 9.21 5.44 -52.78
C LYS A 15 9.01 4.19 -51.93
N VAL A 16 10.10 3.64 -51.38
CA VAL A 16 10.16 2.50 -50.44
C VAL A 16 9.24 2.66 -49.20
N ARG A 17 8.75 3.88 -48.92
CA ARG A 17 7.76 4.15 -47.88
C ARG A 17 6.36 3.60 -48.18
N ASP A 18 6.01 3.39 -49.45
CA ASP A 18 4.69 2.90 -49.86
C ASP A 18 4.63 1.37 -49.94
N LEU A 19 5.77 0.69 -50.14
CA LEU A 19 5.86 -0.78 -50.16
C LEU A 19 5.80 -1.43 -48.76
N LEU A 20 6.23 -0.72 -47.70
CA LEU A 20 6.17 -1.25 -46.33
C LEU A 20 4.77 -1.13 -45.69
N PHE A 21 3.84 -0.40 -46.30
CA PHE A 21 2.48 -0.25 -45.78
C PHE A 21 1.55 -1.40 -46.21
N LEU A 22 1.92 -2.15 -47.25
CA LEU A 22 1.17 -3.28 -47.80
C LEU A 22 1.43 -4.62 -47.08
N LEU A 23 2.53 -4.77 -46.35
CA LEU A 23 2.91 -6.06 -45.73
C LEU A 23 2.38 -6.31 -44.29
N LYS A 24 1.36 -5.56 -43.84
CA LYS A 24 0.52 -5.92 -42.66
C LYS A 24 -0.96 -5.62 -42.89
N ALA A 25 -1.42 -5.79 -44.11
CA ALA A 25 -2.82 -5.76 -44.47
C ALA A 25 -3.33 -7.20 -44.61
N LEU A 26 -3.68 -7.83 -43.48
CA LEU A 26 -4.68 -8.90 -43.53
C LEU A 26 -6.04 -8.21 -43.61
N PRO A 27 -6.84 -8.45 -44.68
CA PRO A 27 -8.24 -8.04 -44.72
C PRO A 27 -9.00 -8.73 -43.58
N LEU A 28 -10.13 -8.15 -43.17
CA LEU A 28 -11.09 -8.81 -42.28
C LEU A 28 -11.86 -9.94 -42.99
N ASN A 29 -11.37 -10.39 -44.15
CA ASN A 29 -11.89 -11.53 -44.89
C ASN A 29 -10.83 -12.62 -44.82
N GLU A 30 -11.26 -13.84 -44.46
CA GLU A 30 -10.42 -15.03 -44.19
C GLU A 30 -9.87 -15.16 -42.76
N VAL A 31 -10.75 -15.00 -41.77
CA VAL A 31 -10.90 -16.07 -40.78
C VAL A 31 -12.28 -16.64 -41.05
N GLY A 32 -12.37 -17.92 -41.38
CA GLY A 32 -13.60 -18.64 -41.70
C GLY A 32 -14.56 -18.78 -40.53
N LEU A 33 -14.98 -17.66 -39.93
CA LEU A 33 -16.21 -17.56 -39.16
C LEU A 33 -17.33 -17.51 -40.20
N LYS A 34 -17.77 -18.70 -40.64
CA LYS A 34 -19.11 -18.90 -41.19
C LYS A 34 -20.08 -18.01 -40.40
N LYS A 35 -20.94 -17.28 -41.12
CA LYS A 35 -22.17 -16.63 -40.64
C LYS A 35 -22.92 -17.52 -39.63
N ARG A 36 -22.50 -17.46 -38.38
CA ARG A 36 -23.11 -18.10 -37.21
C ARG A 36 -22.94 -17.11 -36.05
N TRP A 37 -23.41 -15.90 -36.30
CA TRP A 37 -23.47 -14.81 -35.34
C TRP A 37 -24.92 -14.35 -35.24
N MET A 38 -25.26 -13.89 -34.04
CA MET A 38 -26.58 -13.52 -33.51
C MET A 38 -27.29 -14.65 -32.74
N GLY A 39 -27.70 -14.33 -31.51
CA GLY A 39 -29.08 -14.60 -31.12
C GLY A 39 -29.96 -13.94 -32.17
N LYS A 40 -30.32 -14.70 -33.21
CA LYS A 40 -31.16 -14.26 -34.32
C LYS A 40 -32.43 -13.65 -33.73
N GLY A 41 -32.59 -12.33 -33.79
CA GLY A 41 -33.87 -11.70 -33.42
C GLY A 41 -33.87 -10.26 -32.92
N CYS A 42 -32.76 -9.71 -32.40
CA CYS A 42 -32.84 -8.42 -31.67
C CYS A 42 -32.46 -7.17 -32.49
N PHE A 43 -31.58 -7.27 -33.48
CA PHE A 43 -31.14 -6.15 -34.32
C PHE A 43 -31.57 -6.34 -35.79
N GLN A 44 -31.71 -5.24 -36.52
CA GLN A 44 -31.98 -5.21 -37.96
C GLN A 44 -31.09 -4.17 -38.66
N GLU A 45 -30.82 -4.40 -39.95
CA GLU A 45 -30.17 -3.40 -40.80
C GLU A 45 -31.06 -2.16 -40.93
N TYR A 46 -30.42 -1.01 -41.00
CA TYR A 46 -31.06 0.28 -41.24
C TYR A 46 -30.46 0.88 -42.51
N ASP A 47 -31.29 1.09 -43.53
CA ASP A 47 -30.90 1.76 -44.78
C ASP A 47 -32.05 2.66 -45.24
N HIS A 48 -32.05 3.92 -44.79
CA HIS A 48 -33.10 4.90 -45.08
C HIS A 48 -32.51 6.32 -45.15
N ASP A 49 -33.00 7.18 -46.06
CA ASP A 49 -32.61 8.60 -46.17
C ASP A 49 -31.09 8.86 -46.24
N GLY A 50 -30.33 7.95 -46.86
CA GLY A 50 -28.87 8.06 -47.00
C GLY A 50 -28.09 7.72 -45.72
N TRP A 51 -28.77 7.19 -44.69
CA TRP A 51 -28.16 6.64 -43.48
C TRP A 51 -28.10 5.13 -43.55
N THR A 52 -26.94 4.57 -43.21
CA THR A 52 -26.73 3.13 -43.11
C THR A 52 -26.29 2.73 -41.70
N GLY A 53 -26.70 1.55 -41.26
CA GLY A 53 -26.30 1.03 -39.94
C GLY A 53 -27.08 -0.18 -39.48
N GLU A 54 -27.07 -0.42 -38.17
CA GLU A 54 -27.83 -1.47 -37.50
C GLU A 54 -28.49 -0.91 -36.23
N VAL A 55 -29.70 -1.36 -35.93
CA VAL A 55 -30.50 -0.86 -34.79
C VAL A 55 -31.32 -1.97 -34.15
N ARG A 56 -31.58 -1.86 -32.84
CA ARG A 56 -32.49 -2.74 -32.10
C ARG A 56 -33.89 -2.64 -32.69
N ARG A 57 -34.56 -3.77 -32.95
CA ARG A 57 -35.81 -3.81 -33.74
C ARG A 57 -36.94 -2.96 -33.17
N ASP A 58 -37.08 -2.95 -31.85
CA ASP A 58 -38.07 -2.15 -31.12
C ASP A 58 -37.80 -0.64 -31.21
N LEU A 59 -36.55 -0.24 -31.45
CA LEU A 59 -36.14 1.16 -31.61
C LEU A 59 -36.14 1.63 -33.05
N ALA A 60 -36.17 0.72 -34.04
CA ALA A 60 -36.08 1.06 -35.46
C ALA A 60 -37.11 2.11 -35.90
N LYS A 61 -38.36 2.02 -35.37
CA LYS A 61 -39.44 2.98 -35.65
C LYS A 61 -39.17 4.37 -35.06
N GLY A 62 -38.55 4.44 -33.88
CA GLY A 62 -38.20 5.70 -33.19
C GLY A 62 -37.09 6.50 -33.88
N PHE A 63 -36.39 5.88 -34.83
CA PHE A 63 -35.35 6.45 -35.67
C PHE A 63 -35.84 6.79 -37.10
N GLY A 64 -37.15 6.99 -37.30
CA GLY A 64 -37.76 7.26 -38.62
C GLY A 64 -37.35 8.56 -39.34
N GLU A 65 -37.83 8.70 -40.57
CA GLU A 65 -37.41 9.60 -41.69
C GLU A 65 -37.17 11.10 -41.34
N GLY A 66 -37.78 11.63 -40.28
CA GLY A 66 -37.65 13.04 -39.88
C GLY A 66 -36.54 13.34 -38.87
N ARG A 67 -36.28 12.44 -37.91
CA ARG A 67 -35.47 12.78 -36.72
C ARG A 67 -33.98 12.88 -37.04
N PHE A 68 -33.45 12.03 -37.94
CA PHE A 68 -32.03 12.08 -38.29
C PHE A 68 -31.59 13.37 -38.99
N LYS A 69 -32.49 14.00 -39.77
CA LYS A 69 -32.21 15.28 -40.43
C LYS A 69 -31.95 16.39 -39.39
N GLY A 70 -32.62 16.36 -38.24
CA GLY A 70 -32.44 17.32 -37.13
C GLY A 70 -31.50 16.85 -36.00
N LEU A 71 -31.15 15.56 -35.94
CA LEU A 71 -30.42 14.96 -34.81
C LEU A 71 -29.07 15.63 -34.54
N ARG A 72 -28.37 16.06 -35.59
CA ARG A 72 -27.10 16.77 -35.42
C ARG A 72 -27.29 18.11 -34.70
N GLU A 73 -28.32 18.86 -35.05
CA GLU A 73 -28.65 20.14 -34.44
C GLU A 73 -29.16 19.93 -33.01
N GLU A 74 -29.98 18.91 -32.77
CA GLU A 74 -30.42 18.46 -31.44
C GLU A 74 -29.20 18.17 -30.54
N ILE A 75 -28.26 17.33 -31.00
CA ILE A 75 -27.05 17.00 -30.24
C ILE A 75 -26.16 18.22 -30.00
N LEU A 76 -26.03 19.11 -31.00
CA LEU A 76 -25.18 20.30 -30.87
C LEU A 76 -25.78 21.39 -29.99
N SER A 77 -27.11 21.53 -29.99
CA SER A 77 -27.86 22.52 -29.21
C SER A 77 -28.13 22.06 -27.78
N ALA A 78 -28.12 20.75 -27.50
CA ALA A 78 -28.36 20.20 -26.16
C ALA A 78 -27.49 20.87 -25.08
N LYS A 79 -28.15 21.56 -24.13
CA LYS A 79 -27.49 22.20 -22.98
C LYS A 79 -27.52 21.31 -21.73
N GLU A 80 -28.59 20.53 -21.59
CA GLU A 80 -28.82 19.58 -20.50
C GLU A 80 -28.48 18.14 -20.91
N LYS A 81 -28.30 17.25 -19.93
CA LYS A 81 -27.93 15.83 -20.11
C LYS A 81 -26.75 15.59 -21.09
N VAL A 82 -25.76 16.48 -21.11
CA VAL A 82 -24.53 16.35 -21.92
C VAL A 82 -23.44 15.63 -21.12
N LEU A 83 -23.13 14.39 -21.49
CA LEU A 83 -22.12 13.56 -20.81
C LEU A 83 -20.68 13.90 -21.23
N ALA A 84 -20.46 14.31 -22.48
CA ALA A 84 -19.13 14.72 -22.95
C ALA A 84 -19.19 15.83 -24.01
N LYS A 85 -18.33 16.85 -23.86
CA LYS A 85 -18.19 17.99 -24.78
C LYS A 85 -16.89 17.92 -25.57
N GLY A 86 -16.92 18.24 -26.86
CA GLY A 86 -15.73 18.32 -27.72
C GLY A 86 -15.98 17.88 -29.16
N ARG A 87 -14.93 17.46 -29.87
CA ARG A 87 -15.03 16.91 -31.23
C ARG A 87 -15.92 15.66 -31.28
N HIS A 88 -15.86 14.84 -30.24
CA HIS A 88 -16.82 13.76 -30.02
C HIS A 88 -17.74 14.23 -28.90
N ARG A 89 -19.04 14.17 -29.13
CA ARG A 89 -20.06 14.66 -28.18
C ARG A 89 -20.93 13.50 -27.75
N VAL A 90 -21.26 13.43 -26.47
CA VAL A 90 -22.16 12.41 -25.92
C VAL A 90 -23.29 13.14 -25.20
N VAL A 91 -24.54 12.85 -25.59
CA VAL A 91 -25.76 13.43 -25.01
C VAL A 91 -26.74 12.31 -24.69
N VAL A 92 -27.61 12.53 -23.71
CA VAL A 92 -28.74 11.64 -23.44
C VAL A 92 -29.98 12.20 -24.12
N LEU A 93 -30.63 11.38 -24.93
CA LEU A 93 -31.89 11.69 -25.61
C LEU A 93 -32.96 10.71 -25.16
N GLU A 94 -34.22 11.13 -25.23
CA GLU A 94 -35.38 10.27 -24.98
C GLU A 94 -35.92 9.73 -26.30
N PHE A 95 -36.22 8.43 -26.31
CA PHE A 95 -36.84 7.72 -27.44
C PHE A 95 -38.10 7.03 -26.97
N GLU A 96 -39.14 7.08 -27.81
CA GLU A 96 -40.35 6.30 -27.61
C GLU A 96 -40.12 4.88 -28.14
N THR A 97 -40.42 3.90 -27.30
CA THR A 97 -40.38 2.48 -27.62
C THR A 97 -41.78 1.89 -27.42
N ALA A 98 -41.99 0.65 -27.89
CA ALA A 98 -43.24 -0.06 -27.62
C ALA A 98 -43.53 -0.27 -26.12
N GLU A 99 -42.51 -0.16 -25.27
CA GLU A 99 -42.56 -0.36 -23.81
C GLU A 99 -42.55 0.96 -23.02
N GLY A 100 -42.52 2.12 -23.69
CA GLY A 100 -42.52 3.45 -23.07
C GLY A 100 -41.34 4.33 -23.47
N LYS A 101 -41.05 5.37 -22.68
CA LYS A 101 -39.90 6.26 -22.93
C LYS A 101 -38.61 5.63 -22.42
N LEU A 102 -37.61 5.54 -23.30
CA LEU A 102 -36.27 5.05 -23.00
C LEU A 102 -35.25 6.17 -23.10
N GLU A 103 -34.41 6.33 -22.08
CA GLU A 103 -33.26 7.23 -22.13
C GLU A 103 -32.06 6.54 -22.77
N VAL A 104 -31.46 7.23 -23.73
CA VAL A 104 -30.46 6.67 -24.65
C VAL A 104 -29.26 7.60 -24.73
N ALA A 105 -28.07 7.05 -24.58
CA ALA A 105 -26.82 7.78 -24.79
C ALA A 105 -26.44 7.75 -26.28
N VAL A 106 -26.35 8.93 -26.89
CA VAL A 106 -25.94 9.10 -28.29
C VAL A 106 -24.54 9.71 -28.35
N LYS A 107 -23.58 8.93 -28.85
CA LYS A 107 -22.20 9.37 -29.11
C LYS A 107 -22.03 9.78 -30.56
N ALA A 108 -21.96 11.08 -30.78
CA ALA A 108 -21.66 11.70 -32.06
C ALA A 108 -20.16 11.80 -32.33
N PHE A 109 -19.70 11.17 -33.41
CA PHE A 109 -18.30 11.26 -33.83
C PHE A 109 -18.10 12.43 -34.80
N GLY A 110 -17.42 13.50 -34.36
CA GLY A 110 -17.12 14.63 -35.25
C GLY A 110 -16.23 14.27 -36.45
N LYS A 111 -16.44 15.03 -37.53
CA LYS A 111 -15.81 14.91 -38.86
C LYS A 111 -14.31 14.64 -38.80
N GLN A 112 -13.80 13.90 -39.78
CA GLN A 112 -12.39 13.53 -39.89
C GLN A 112 -11.84 13.79 -41.30
N SER A 113 -10.53 13.55 -41.48
CA SER A 113 -9.83 13.79 -42.75
C SER A 113 -10.17 12.73 -43.80
N GLY A 114 -10.04 13.06 -45.08
CA GLY A 114 -10.42 12.17 -46.20
C GLY A 114 -9.70 10.83 -46.19
N TRP A 115 -8.40 10.82 -45.89
CA TRP A 115 -7.65 9.58 -45.73
C TRP A 115 -8.21 8.68 -44.62
N LYS A 116 -8.69 9.28 -43.53
CA LYS A 116 -9.27 8.52 -42.42
C LYS A 116 -10.64 7.95 -42.78
N ASP A 117 -11.41 8.67 -43.60
CA ASP A 117 -12.68 8.18 -44.16
C ASP A 117 -12.46 7.00 -45.11
N HIS A 118 -11.46 7.07 -46.00
CA HIS A 118 -11.10 5.92 -46.84
C HIS A 118 -10.74 4.69 -46.00
N TYR A 119 -9.94 4.88 -44.95
CA TYR A 119 -9.64 3.80 -44.00
C TYR A 119 -10.90 3.26 -43.29
N ASP A 120 -11.81 4.14 -42.85
CA ASP A 120 -13.03 3.74 -42.13
C ASP A 120 -14.07 3.12 -43.07
N ARG A 121 -14.05 3.42 -44.37
CA ARG A 121 -14.91 2.78 -45.38
C ARG A 121 -14.60 1.29 -45.53
N VAL A 122 -13.33 0.90 -45.37
CA VAL A 122 -12.90 -0.51 -45.44
C VAL A 122 -13.06 -1.23 -44.10
N ARG A 123 -12.92 -0.52 -42.97
CA ARG A 123 -12.87 -1.13 -41.62
C ARG A 123 -14.07 -0.82 -40.73
N GLY A 124 -15.14 -0.29 -41.31
CA GLY A 124 -16.28 0.29 -40.58
C GLY A 124 -15.96 1.62 -39.92
N SER A 125 -16.98 2.45 -39.69
CA SER A 125 -16.83 3.73 -39.00
C SER A 125 -16.43 3.55 -37.52
N LYS A 126 -16.21 4.66 -36.81
CA LYS A 126 -16.04 4.59 -35.35
C LYS A 126 -17.31 4.12 -34.64
N ALA A 127 -18.48 4.48 -35.14
CA ALA A 127 -19.74 4.06 -34.56
C ALA A 127 -19.96 2.57 -34.76
N ALA A 128 -19.82 2.07 -36.00
CA ALA A 128 -19.93 0.65 -36.33
C ALA A 128 -18.97 -0.21 -35.48
N ARG A 129 -17.71 0.23 -35.33
CA ARG A 129 -16.73 -0.47 -34.48
C ARG A 129 -17.08 -0.42 -32.99
N SER A 130 -17.70 0.66 -32.51
CA SER A 130 -18.15 0.75 -31.11
C SER A 130 -19.30 -0.22 -30.86
N PHE A 131 -20.27 -0.25 -31.79
CA PHE A 131 -21.40 -1.16 -31.75
C PHE A 131 -20.95 -2.63 -31.78
N ALA A 132 -20.14 -3.01 -32.77
CA ALA A 132 -19.61 -4.37 -32.85
C ALA A 132 -18.85 -4.80 -31.59
N ALA A 133 -18.03 -3.90 -31.02
CA ALA A 133 -17.32 -4.16 -29.78
C ALA A 133 -18.28 -4.31 -28.57
N ALA A 134 -19.29 -3.44 -28.44
CA ALA A 134 -20.26 -3.52 -27.36
C ALA A 134 -21.10 -4.80 -27.44
N CYS A 135 -21.56 -5.18 -28.63
CA CYS A 135 -22.28 -6.44 -28.85
C CYS A 135 -21.41 -7.63 -28.46
N PHE A 136 -20.13 -7.61 -28.86
CA PHE A 136 -19.18 -8.65 -28.49
C PHE A 136 -19.00 -8.77 -26.97
N LEU A 137 -18.80 -7.64 -26.28
CA LEU A 137 -18.62 -7.63 -24.83
C LEU A 137 -19.86 -8.13 -24.09
N GLN A 138 -21.07 -7.73 -24.51
CA GLN A 138 -22.32 -8.22 -23.92
C GLN A 138 -22.50 -9.72 -24.06
N GLN A 139 -22.20 -10.28 -25.23
CA GLN A 139 -22.30 -11.73 -25.48
C GLN A 139 -21.35 -12.55 -24.60
N HIS A 140 -20.29 -11.93 -24.08
CA HIS A 140 -19.31 -12.56 -23.20
C HIS A 140 -19.43 -12.07 -21.74
N GLU A 141 -20.57 -11.49 -21.37
CA GLU A 141 -20.88 -11.04 -20.00
C GLU A 141 -19.83 -10.05 -19.44
N VAL A 142 -19.27 -9.22 -20.32
CA VAL A 142 -18.38 -8.12 -19.94
C VAL A 142 -19.18 -6.84 -19.89
N GLY A 143 -19.14 -6.15 -18.74
CA GLY A 143 -19.89 -4.91 -18.53
C GLY A 143 -19.60 -3.85 -19.58
N THR A 144 -20.66 -3.36 -20.22
CA THR A 144 -20.70 -2.19 -21.12
C THR A 144 -22.16 -1.75 -21.22
N PRO A 145 -22.46 -0.45 -21.40
CA PRO A 145 -23.82 -0.02 -21.71
C PRO A 145 -24.37 -0.76 -22.93
N ALA A 146 -25.65 -1.15 -22.88
CA ALA A 146 -26.23 -2.00 -23.90
C ALA A 146 -26.24 -1.31 -25.27
N PRO A 147 -25.66 -1.90 -26.33
CA PRO A 147 -25.70 -1.31 -27.65
C PRO A 147 -27.14 -1.33 -28.17
N LEU A 148 -27.59 -0.18 -28.68
CA LEU A 148 -28.91 -0.02 -29.28
C LEU A 148 -28.83 0.17 -30.79
N GLY A 149 -27.71 0.69 -31.29
CA GLY A 149 -27.45 0.76 -32.73
C GLY A 149 -26.26 1.63 -33.10
N TYR A 150 -25.99 1.71 -34.40
CA TYR A 150 -25.12 2.71 -34.99
C TYR A 150 -25.70 3.22 -36.31
N PHE A 151 -25.36 4.45 -36.67
CA PHE A 151 -25.84 5.11 -37.88
C PHE A 151 -24.72 5.94 -38.52
N ASP A 152 -24.47 5.74 -39.80
CA ASP A 152 -23.47 6.46 -40.58
C ASP A 152 -24.12 7.12 -41.81
N ARG A 153 -23.72 8.36 -42.10
CA ARG A 153 -24.11 9.06 -43.31
C ARG A 153 -22.89 9.31 -44.19
N TRP A 154 -22.85 8.63 -45.32
CA TRP A 154 -21.79 8.75 -46.31
C TRP A 154 -22.27 9.58 -47.51
N GLU A 155 -21.54 10.64 -47.83
CA GLU A 155 -21.73 11.39 -49.08
C GLU A 155 -20.50 11.15 -49.96
N GLY A 156 -20.68 10.39 -51.04
CA GLY A 156 -19.57 9.95 -51.88
C GLY A 156 -18.49 9.25 -51.07
N GLY A 157 -17.28 9.82 -51.01
CA GLY A 157 -16.14 9.30 -50.25
C GLY A 157 -16.02 9.77 -48.79
N ARG A 158 -16.94 10.61 -48.30
CA ARG A 158 -16.81 11.33 -47.02
C ARG A 158 -17.81 10.81 -45.99
N LEU A 159 -17.33 10.53 -44.78
CA LEU A 159 -18.20 10.23 -43.64
C LEU A 159 -18.63 11.56 -43.02
N VAL A 160 -19.87 11.95 -43.29
CA VAL A 160 -20.38 13.27 -42.92
C VAL A 160 -20.83 13.27 -41.47
N GLU A 161 -21.50 12.19 -41.05
CA GLU A 161 -22.02 11.99 -39.70
C GLU A 161 -21.93 10.51 -39.30
N SER A 162 -21.77 10.25 -38.00
CA SER A 162 -21.58 8.91 -37.46
C SER A 162 -21.98 8.91 -35.98
N TYR A 163 -22.94 8.06 -35.64
CA TYR A 163 -23.57 7.98 -34.32
C TYR A 163 -23.52 6.57 -33.78
N TYR A 164 -23.02 6.41 -32.55
CA TYR A 164 -23.18 5.18 -31.77
C TYR A 164 -24.20 5.41 -30.67
N VAL A 165 -25.11 4.45 -30.50
CA VAL A 165 -26.27 4.55 -29.62
C VAL A 165 -26.24 3.40 -28.63
N SER A 166 -26.36 3.72 -27.34
CA SER A 166 -26.43 2.74 -26.25
C SER A 166 -27.46 3.14 -25.21
N GLU A 167 -27.84 2.19 -24.35
CA GLU A 167 -28.58 2.48 -23.13
C GLU A 167 -27.84 3.53 -22.28
N TYR A 168 -28.60 4.42 -21.64
CA TYR A 168 -28.06 5.36 -20.67
C TYR A 168 -28.15 4.79 -19.26
N LEU A 169 -26.99 4.44 -18.69
CA LEU A 169 -26.90 4.04 -17.29
C LEU A 169 -26.79 5.29 -16.39
N LYS A 170 -27.73 5.48 -15.48
CA LYS A 170 -27.74 6.60 -14.53
C LYS A 170 -26.70 6.43 -13.42
N GLY A 171 -26.13 7.55 -12.98
CA GLY A 171 -25.28 7.59 -11.79
C GLY A 171 -23.89 6.92 -11.96
N LEU A 172 -23.45 6.69 -13.20
CA LEU A 172 -22.11 6.13 -13.43
C LEU A 172 -21.00 7.04 -12.89
N LYS A 173 -20.02 6.43 -12.22
CA LYS A 173 -18.80 7.10 -11.73
C LYS A 173 -17.57 6.47 -12.36
N SER A 174 -16.66 7.27 -12.91
CA SER A 174 -15.45 6.72 -13.52
C SER A 174 -14.52 6.08 -12.46
N VAL A 175 -13.80 5.01 -12.81
CA VAL A 175 -12.77 4.41 -11.93
C VAL A 175 -11.71 5.44 -11.56
N ARG A 176 -11.41 6.39 -12.47
CA ARG A 176 -10.53 7.53 -12.16
C ARG A 176 -11.04 8.35 -10.97
N ASP A 177 -12.33 8.66 -10.92
CA ASP A 177 -12.91 9.46 -9.85
C ASP A 177 -13.03 8.67 -8.55
N GLY A 178 -13.33 7.36 -8.63
CA GLY A 178 -13.29 6.46 -7.47
C GLY A 178 -11.89 6.37 -6.84
N LEU A 179 -10.85 6.20 -7.66
CA LEU A 179 -9.46 6.23 -7.17
C LEU A 179 -9.09 7.58 -6.57
N LYS A 180 -9.50 8.69 -7.19
CA LYS A 180 -9.23 10.04 -6.68
C LYS A 180 -9.87 10.25 -5.30
N GLU A 181 -11.12 9.83 -5.12
CA GLU A 181 -11.83 9.88 -3.84
C GLU A 181 -11.09 9.11 -2.75
N ILE A 182 -10.73 7.85 -3.00
CA ILE A 182 -9.98 7.03 -2.03
C ILE A 182 -8.66 7.71 -1.65
N TYR A 183 -7.92 8.23 -2.63
CA TYR A 183 -6.62 8.85 -2.36
C TYR A 183 -6.73 10.16 -1.58
N GLN A 184 -7.84 10.90 -1.73
CA GLN A 184 -8.10 12.12 -0.97
C GLN A 184 -8.58 11.83 0.45
N GLN A 185 -9.22 10.67 0.67
CA GLN A 185 -9.67 10.21 1.99
C GLN A 185 -8.59 9.43 2.75
N HIS A 186 -7.41 9.22 2.15
CA HIS A 186 -6.30 8.49 2.76
C HIS A 186 -6.61 7.04 3.16
N GLY A 187 -7.61 6.41 2.53
CA GLY A 187 -7.99 5.02 2.77
C GLY A 187 -9.50 4.82 2.93
N PRO A 188 -9.92 3.67 3.50
CA PRO A 188 -9.06 2.56 3.92
C PRO A 188 -8.54 1.72 2.73
N ALA A 189 -7.42 1.00 2.90
CA ALA A 189 -6.76 0.25 1.83
C ALA A 189 -7.60 -0.88 1.24
N ASP A 190 -8.45 -1.52 2.03
CA ASP A 190 -9.39 -2.56 1.61
C ASP A 190 -10.46 -2.04 0.65
N LEU A 191 -10.93 -0.80 0.83
CA LEU A 191 -11.82 -0.14 -0.13
C LEU A 191 -11.14 0.01 -1.50
N LEU A 192 -9.84 0.35 -1.53
CA LEU A 192 -9.07 0.37 -2.77
C LEU A 192 -8.96 -1.03 -3.39
N VAL A 193 -8.63 -2.04 -2.58
CA VAL A 193 -8.46 -3.41 -3.05
C VAL A 193 -9.77 -3.93 -3.65
N GLY A 194 -10.91 -3.71 -3.01
CA GLY A 194 -12.23 -4.08 -3.55
C GLY A 194 -12.54 -3.42 -4.90
N LEU A 195 -12.09 -2.18 -5.12
CA LEU A 195 -12.17 -1.53 -6.44
C LEU A 195 -11.26 -2.24 -7.45
N LEU A 196 -10.01 -2.51 -7.07
CA LEU A 196 -9.06 -3.21 -7.94
C LEU A 196 -9.52 -4.64 -8.26
N GLU A 197 -10.26 -5.31 -7.38
CA GLU A 197 -10.88 -6.61 -7.61
C GLU A 197 -11.93 -6.54 -8.72
N LYS A 198 -12.87 -5.58 -8.65
CA LYS A 198 -13.85 -5.35 -9.72
C LYS A 198 -13.17 -5.02 -11.05
N VAL A 199 -12.18 -4.13 -11.05
CA VAL A 199 -11.42 -3.77 -12.26
C VAL A 199 -10.67 -4.98 -12.81
N GLY A 200 -9.96 -5.73 -11.95
CA GLY A 200 -9.15 -6.87 -12.33
C GLY A 200 -9.97 -8.00 -12.92
N THR A 201 -11.11 -8.33 -12.30
CA THR A 201 -12.04 -9.35 -12.80
C THR A 201 -12.67 -8.94 -14.13
N THR A 202 -13.13 -7.69 -14.28
CA THR A 202 -13.68 -7.21 -15.56
C THR A 202 -12.63 -7.21 -16.66
N MET A 203 -11.41 -6.73 -16.38
CA MET A 203 -10.30 -6.80 -17.34
C MET A 203 -9.97 -8.24 -17.73
N ARG A 204 -10.02 -9.18 -16.77
CA ARG A 204 -9.73 -10.59 -17.02
C ARG A 204 -10.78 -11.21 -17.94
N ARG A 205 -12.07 -11.05 -17.63
CA ARG A 205 -13.18 -11.49 -18.49
C ARG A 205 -13.08 -10.91 -19.89
N MET A 206 -12.82 -9.60 -20.00
CA MET A 206 -12.62 -8.91 -21.28
C MET A 206 -11.49 -9.52 -22.11
N HIS A 207 -10.33 -9.77 -21.50
CA HIS A 207 -9.18 -10.32 -22.21
C HIS A 207 -9.33 -11.82 -22.52
N ASP A 208 -9.95 -12.60 -21.63
CA ASP A 208 -10.21 -14.03 -21.83
C ASP A 208 -11.26 -14.25 -22.93
N ALA A 209 -12.21 -13.33 -23.07
CA ALA A 209 -13.11 -13.27 -24.22
C ALA A 209 -12.42 -12.90 -25.54
N GLY A 210 -11.13 -12.50 -25.55
CA GLY A 210 -10.43 -12.14 -26.78
C GLY A 210 -10.51 -10.64 -27.15
N PHE A 211 -10.97 -9.76 -26.25
CA PHE A 211 -11.10 -8.32 -26.53
C PHE A 211 -9.96 -7.49 -25.92
N CYS A 212 -9.17 -6.81 -26.76
CA CYS A 212 -8.19 -5.82 -26.33
C CYS A 212 -8.69 -4.40 -26.62
N HIS A 213 -8.81 -3.56 -25.59
CA HIS A 213 -9.39 -2.22 -25.70
C HIS A 213 -8.46 -1.23 -26.42
N ARG A 214 -7.14 -1.34 -26.20
CA ARG A 214 -6.06 -0.49 -26.75
C ARG A 214 -6.06 0.98 -26.31
N ASP A 215 -7.03 1.40 -25.51
CA ASP A 215 -7.15 2.73 -24.93
C ASP A 215 -7.72 2.69 -23.51
N LEU A 216 -7.50 1.59 -22.79
CA LEU A 216 -8.01 1.38 -21.43
C LEU A 216 -7.29 2.26 -20.39
N GLY A 217 -7.65 3.53 -20.33
CA GLY A 217 -7.33 4.40 -19.19
C GLY A 217 -8.41 4.28 -18.11
N ASN A 218 -8.09 4.69 -16.87
CA ASN A 218 -9.03 4.62 -15.75
C ASN A 218 -10.37 5.33 -16.02
N GLN A 219 -10.38 6.35 -16.89
CA GLN A 219 -11.60 7.09 -17.25
C GLN A 219 -12.50 6.37 -18.28
N ASN A 220 -12.01 5.30 -18.90
CA ASN A 220 -12.78 4.49 -19.87
C ASN A 220 -13.40 3.24 -19.20
N MET A 221 -13.39 3.23 -17.87
CA MET A 221 -14.08 2.25 -17.03
C MET A 221 -14.99 3.06 -16.09
N GLU A 222 -16.28 2.78 -16.16
CA GLU A 222 -17.30 3.44 -15.37
C GLU A 222 -18.00 2.42 -14.47
N MET A 223 -18.29 2.80 -13.24
CA MET A 223 -18.89 1.93 -12.24
C MET A 223 -20.33 2.36 -12.03
N THR A 224 -21.22 1.38 -11.88
CA THR A 224 -22.55 1.66 -11.34
C THR A 224 -22.46 2.17 -9.89
N PRO A 225 -23.51 2.82 -9.37
CA PRO A 225 -23.55 3.23 -7.97
C PRO A 225 -23.23 2.07 -7.02
N ARG A 226 -22.57 2.39 -5.90
CA ARG A 226 -22.27 1.40 -4.86
C ARG A 226 -23.56 0.91 -4.21
N VAL A 227 -23.53 -0.33 -3.72
CA VAL A 227 -24.60 -0.90 -2.89
C VAL A 227 -23.98 -1.24 -1.54
N GLY A 228 -24.29 -0.44 -0.53
CA GLY A 228 -23.57 -0.47 0.75
C GLY A 228 -22.07 -0.22 0.54
N GLU A 229 -21.23 -1.08 1.11
CA GLU A 229 -19.77 -1.00 1.00
C GLU A 229 -19.22 -1.61 -0.31
N LYS A 230 -20.07 -2.30 -1.10
CA LYS A 230 -19.63 -2.99 -2.30
C LYS A 230 -19.58 -2.05 -3.50
N TRP A 231 -18.45 -2.08 -4.21
CA TRP A 231 -18.31 -1.39 -5.49
C TRP A 231 -19.30 -1.94 -6.51
N GLY A 232 -19.88 -1.01 -7.30
CA GLY A 232 -20.73 -1.35 -8.42
C GLY A 232 -19.98 -2.09 -9.54
N GLU A 233 -20.74 -2.56 -10.52
CA GLU A 233 -20.20 -3.27 -11.67
C GLU A 233 -19.43 -2.33 -12.59
N VAL A 234 -18.30 -2.81 -13.12
CA VAL A 234 -17.43 -2.04 -14.02
C VAL A 234 -17.88 -2.24 -15.46
N ASN A 235 -18.24 -1.13 -16.09
CA ASN A 235 -18.62 -1.00 -17.49
C ASN A 235 -17.49 -0.38 -18.30
N VAL A 236 -17.08 -1.04 -19.38
CA VAL A 236 -16.03 -0.57 -20.28
C VAL A 236 -16.66 0.27 -21.38
N ILE A 237 -16.14 1.48 -21.59
CA ILE A 237 -16.67 2.45 -22.57
C ILE A 237 -15.55 2.94 -23.51
N ASP A 238 -15.92 3.72 -24.53
CA ASP A 238 -14.97 4.20 -25.57
C ASP A 238 -14.30 3.08 -26.39
N LEU A 239 -15.14 2.17 -26.88
CA LEU A 239 -14.73 0.90 -27.48
C LEU A 239 -14.18 1.01 -28.92
N ASN A 240 -14.26 2.17 -29.57
CA ASN A 240 -14.01 2.32 -31.01
C ASN A 240 -12.57 2.00 -31.49
N ARG A 241 -11.63 1.82 -30.56
CA ARG A 241 -10.23 1.43 -30.82
C ARG A 241 -9.96 -0.06 -30.56
N GLY A 242 -10.94 -0.76 -30.00
CA GLY A 242 -10.85 -2.15 -29.60
C GLY A 242 -10.50 -3.10 -30.75
N ARG A 243 -10.02 -4.28 -30.38
CA ARG A 243 -9.71 -5.38 -31.27
C ARG A 243 -10.24 -6.66 -30.67
N ILE A 244 -11.03 -7.38 -31.47
CA ILE A 244 -11.50 -8.72 -31.19
C ILE A 244 -10.53 -9.70 -31.86
N ARG A 245 -10.13 -10.71 -31.10
CA ARG A 245 -9.30 -11.86 -31.52
C ARG A 245 -9.94 -13.12 -30.98
N GLU A 246 -9.56 -14.26 -31.55
CA GLU A 246 -9.88 -15.56 -30.98
C GLU A 246 -9.22 -15.72 -29.60
N GLU A 247 -7.92 -15.40 -29.51
CA GLU A 247 -7.19 -15.35 -28.25
C GLU A 247 -6.24 -14.13 -28.22
N LEU A 248 -6.12 -13.48 -27.06
CA LEU A 248 -5.16 -12.40 -26.85
C LEU A 248 -3.81 -12.90 -26.37
N GLY A 249 -2.76 -12.50 -27.07
CA GLY A 249 -1.39 -12.70 -26.61
C GLY A 249 -1.02 -11.83 -25.41
N MET A 250 0.06 -12.20 -24.71
CA MET A 250 0.54 -11.49 -23.51
C MET A 250 0.83 -10.00 -23.76
N ARG A 251 1.28 -9.65 -24.97
CA ARG A 251 1.52 -8.26 -25.39
C ARG A 251 0.24 -7.43 -25.44
N GLU A 252 -0.86 -8.00 -25.92
CA GLU A 252 -2.15 -7.30 -26.04
C GLU A 252 -2.73 -7.05 -24.65
N ARG A 253 -2.75 -8.08 -23.80
CA ARG A 253 -3.13 -7.96 -22.37
C ARG A 253 -2.29 -6.88 -21.69
N ALA A 254 -0.97 -6.90 -21.86
CA ALA A 254 -0.05 -5.92 -21.27
C ALA A 254 -0.23 -4.47 -21.76
N LEU A 255 -0.73 -4.26 -22.98
CA LEU A 255 -0.93 -2.92 -23.54
C LEU A 255 -2.01 -2.14 -22.80
N ASP A 256 -3.09 -2.81 -22.39
CA ASP A 256 -4.19 -2.18 -21.66
C ASP A 256 -3.76 -1.80 -20.24
N PHE A 257 -3.07 -2.70 -19.53
CA PHE A 257 -2.40 -2.36 -18.25
C PHE A 257 -1.43 -1.18 -18.36
N GLY A 258 -0.74 -1.05 -19.49
CA GLY A 258 0.26 -0.01 -19.70
C GLY A 258 -0.27 1.42 -19.54
N ARG A 259 -1.58 1.63 -19.75
CA ARG A 259 -2.25 2.94 -19.76
C ARG A 259 -2.88 3.35 -18.44
N LEU A 260 -3.01 2.42 -17.48
CA LEU A 260 -3.59 2.69 -16.17
C LEU A 260 -2.69 3.66 -15.38
N ILE A 261 -3.32 4.61 -14.69
CA ILE A 261 -2.63 5.66 -13.92
C ILE A 261 -2.99 5.49 -12.45
N MET A 262 -2.07 4.92 -11.69
CA MET A 262 -2.15 4.75 -10.23
C MET A 262 -0.72 4.55 -9.69
N PRO A 263 -0.51 4.64 -8.36
CA PRO A 263 0.75 4.26 -7.74
C PRO A 263 1.19 2.85 -8.17
N SER A 264 2.49 2.66 -8.43
CA SER A 264 2.97 1.41 -9.04
C SER A 264 2.73 0.16 -8.22
N ALA A 265 2.75 0.25 -6.89
CA ALA A 265 2.47 -0.91 -6.05
C ALA A 265 1.02 -1.37 -6.19
N PHE A 266 0.06 -0.43 -6.25
CA PHE A 266 -1.35 -0.75 -6.50
C PHE A 266 -1.59 -1.30 -7.91
N LEU A 267 -0.80 -0.85 -8.89
CA LEU A 267 -0.82 -1.46 -10.22
C LEU A 267 -0.32 -2.91 -10.19
N GLU A 268 0.71 -3.23 -9.40
CA GLU A 268 1.13 -4.61 -9.18
C GLU A 268 0.09 -5.43 -8.41
N VAL A 269 -0.63 -4.84 -7.45
CA VAL A 269 -1.79 -5.47 -6.79
C VAL A 269 -2.85 -5.84 -7.83
N LEU A 270 -3.24 -4.90 -8.70
CA LEU A 270 -4.19 -5.17 -9.79
C LEU A 270 -3.72 -6.29 -10.73
N VAL A 271 -2.43 -6.32 -11.06
CA VAL A 271 -1.85 -7.42 -11.85
C VAL A 271 -1.97 -8.77 -11.12
N ARG A 272 -1.72 -8.81 -9.80
CA ARG A 272 -1.86 -10.05 -9.01
C ARG A 272 -3.32 -10.50 -8.93
N ILE A 273 -4.26 -9.57 -8.73
CA ILE A 273 -5.71 -9.83 -8.77
C ILE A 273 -6.10 -10.44 -10.11
N TYR A 274 -5.74 -9.79 -11.22
CA TYR A 274 -6.06 -10.23 -12.58
C TYR A 274 -5.60 -11.67 -12.87
N TRP A 275 -4.42 -12.05 -12.37
CA TRP A 275 -3.87 -13.38 -12.59
C TRP A 275 -4.36 -14.41 -11.57
N GLY A 276 -4.69 -13.99 -10.34
CA GLY A 276 -5.00 -14.87 -9.20
C GLY A 276 -3.79 -15.69 -8.68
N GLN A 277 -2.68 -15.64 -9.40
CA GLN A 277 -1.44 -16.37 -9.13
C GLN A 277 -0.24 -15.56 -9.62
N LYS A 278 0.96 -16.14 -9.58
CA LYS A 278 2.18 -15.52 -10.12
C LYS A 278 1.98 -15.20 -11.62
N PRO A 279 2.06 -13.91 -12.03
CA PRO A 279 1.91 -13.54 -13.44
C PRO A 279 2.97 -14.21 -14.33
N PRO A 280 2.62 -14.64 -15.56
CA PRO A 280 3.57 -15.23 -16.49
C PRO A 280 4.78 -14.32 -16.77
N ALA A 281 5.96 -14.91 -16.92
CA ALA A 281 7.20 -14.17 -17.16
C ALA A 281 7.14 -13.36 -18.47
N GLU A 282 6.49 -13.90 -19.51
CA GLU A 282 6.26 -13.19 -20.76
C GLU A 282 5.39 -11.95 -20.58
N PHE A 283 4.27 -12.06 -19.86
CA PHE A 283 3.42 -10.92 -19.50
C PHE A 283 4.24 -9.84 -18.79
N ARG A 284 5.06 -10.20 -17.79
CA ARG A 284 5.88 -9.22 -17.06
C ARG A 284 6.85 -8.46 -17.99
N ARG A 285 7.48 -9.14 -18.95
CA ARG A 285 8.36 -8.50 -19.95
C ARG A 285 7.59 -7.50 -20.82
N GLU A 286 6.44 -7.92 -21.36
CA GLU A 286 5.61 -7.06 -22.22
C GLU A 286 4.97 -5.89 -21.46
N PHE A 287 4.55 -6.12 -20.21
CA PHE A 287 4.02 -5.10 -19.32
C PHE A 287 5.07 -4.02 -19.03
N ALA A 288 6.30 -4.41 -18.69
CA ALA A 288 7.40 -3.45 -18.50
C ALA A 288 7.69 -2.62 -19.77
N LYS A 289 7.61 -3.23 -20.97
CA LYS A 289 7.74 -2.51 -22.25
C LYS A 289 6.56 -1.57 -22.49
N ALA A 290 5.33 -1.97 -22.18
CA ALA A 290 4.14 -1.14 -22.30
C ALA A 290 4.22 0.09 -21.39
N ARG A 291 4.62 -0.09 -20.11
CA ARG A 291 4.84 1.00 -19.15
C ARG A 291 5.88 2.00 -19.63
N ARG A 292 7.06 1.54 -20.07
CA ARG A 292 8.11 2.43 -20.59
C ARG A 292 7.63 3.24 -21.80
N ARG A 293 6.90 2.61 -22.73
CA ARG A 293 6.33 3.30 -23.90
C ARG A 293 5.30 4.35 -23.49
N PHE A 294 4.44 4.04 -22.53
CA PHE A 294 3.42 4.97 -22.04
C PHE A 294 4.03 6.14 -21.26
N GLU A 295 5.03 5.89 -20.41
CA GLU A 295 5.81 6.92 -19.71
C GLU A 295 6.45 7.89 -20.73
N TRP A 296 7.13 7.35 -21.75
CA TRP A 296 7.76 8.16 -22.79
C TRP A 296 6.74 8.93 -23.63
N TRP A 297 5.62 8.31 -24.00
CA TRP A 297 4.52 8.96 -24.70
C TRP A 297 3.95 10.13 -23.87
N THR A 298 3.77 9.95 -22.57
CA THR A 298 3.26 10.99 -21.67
C THR A 298 4.26 12.14 -21.53
N ARG A 299 5.55 11.84 -21.32
CA ARG A 299 6.62 12.84 -21.21
C ARG A 299 6.83 13.63 -22.51
N SER A 300 6.69 12.97 -23.66
CA SER A 300 6.83 13.62 -24.96
C SER A 300 5.65 14.52 -25.34
N ARG A 301 4.54 14.51 -24.57
CA ARG A 301 3.35 15.34 -24.86
C ARG A 301 3.69 16.83 -24.96
N LYS A 302 4.67 17.32 -24.19
CA LYS A 302 5.13 18.72 -24.26
C LYS A 302 5.72 19.09 -25.63
N TRP A 303 6.34 18.13 -26.30
CA TRP A 303 6.93 18.28 -27.64
C TRP A 303 5.91 18.02 -28.75
N ARG A 304 4.99 17.07 -28.53
CA ARG A 304 3.95 16.72 -29.51
C ARG A 304 2.81 17.73 -29.60
N HIS A 305 2.56 18.49 -28.52
CA HIS A 305 1.48 19.47 -28.44
C HIS A 305 1.91 20.75 -27.68
N PRO A 306 2.90 21.51 -28.19
CA PRO A 306 3.48 22.65 -27.48
C PRO A 306 2.44 23.77 -27.21
N ILE A 307 1.65 24.13 -28.22
CA ILE A 307 0.62 25.19 -28.13
C ILE A 307 -0.46 24.85 -27.09
N ARG A 308 -0.91 23.59 -27.03
CA ARG A 308 -1.91 23.14 -26.04
C ARG A 308 -1.38 23.13 -24.62
N LYS A 309 -0.05 22.95 -24.44
CA LYS A 309 0.58 23.03 -23.12
C LYS A 309 0.72 24.48 -22.67
N TRP A 310 1.11 25.36 -23.58
CA TRP A 310 1.21 26.80 -23.32
C TRP A 310 -0.15 27.40 -22.92
N ARG A 311 -1.21 27.14 -23.70
CA ARG A 311 -2.59 27.61 -23.40
C ARG A 311 -3.19 27.07 -22.08
N ARG A 312 -2.62 26.04 -21.47
CA ARG A 312 -3.17 25.43 -20.25
C ARG A 312 -2.71 26.12 -18.96
N GLY A 313 -1.80 27.10 -19.03
CA GLY A 313 -1.30 27.85 -17.87
C GLY A 313 -0.61 26.96 -16.81
N HIS A 314 -0.18 27.59 -15.72
CA HIS A 314 0.27 26.91 -14.51
C HIS A 314 -0.95 26.52 -13.66
N LYS A 315 -1.76 25.56 -14.11
CA LYS A 315 -2.76 24.96 -13.21
C LYS A 315 -2.04 24.28 -12.03
N SER A 316 -2.65 24.35 -10.84
CA SER A 316 -2.18 23.61 -9.67
C SER A 316 -1.87 22.17 -10.07
N LYS A 317 -0.70 21.68 -9.66
CA LYS A 317 -0.35 20.28 -9.86
C LYS A 317 -1.30 19.49 -8.96
N GLY A 318 -2.38 18.95 -9.54
CA GLY A 318 -3.25 18.02 -8.81
C GLY A 318 -2.46 16.85 -8.22
N LEU A 319 -3.12 16.05 -7.39
CA LEU A 319 -2.51 14.93 -6.65
C LEU A 319 -1.50 14.15 -7.50
N GLN A 320 -0.24 14.14 -7.04
CA GLN A 320 0.82 13.39 -7.71
C GLN A 320 0.86 11.97 -7.17
N MET A 321 1.18 11.00 -8.02
CA MET A 321 1.23 9.59 -7.60
C MET A 321 2.22 9.32 -6.46
N LYS A 322 3.28 10.13 -6.35
CA LYS A 322 4.27 10.03 -5.26
C LYS A 322 3.74 10.53 -3.91
N ASP A 323 2.68 11.33 -3.92
CA ASP A 323 2.09 11.97 -2.76
C ASP A 323 0.82 11.22 -2.31
N VAL A 324 0.48 10.09 -2.96
CA VAL A 324 -0.59 9.20 -2.51
C VAL A 324 -0.13 8.45 -1.27
N TRP A 325 -0.92 8.56 -0.21
CA TRP A 325 -0.74 7.90 1.07
C TRP A 325 -2.07 7.28 1.50
N ILE A 326 -2.04 6.03 1.94
CA ILE A 326 -3.23 5.25 2.30
C ILE A 326 -2.93 4.46 3.57
N TRP A 327 -3.84 4.52 4.54
CA TRP A 327 -3.83 3.69 5.74
C TRP A 327 -4.38 2.28 5.47
N ASP A 328 -3.62 1.26 5.87
CA ASP A 328 -4.04 -0.15 5.82
C ASP A 328 -4.36 -0.62 7.25
N ARG A 329 -5.65 -0.56 7.60
CA ARG A 329 -6.18 -0.95 8.91
C ARG A 329 -5.90 -2.41 9.25
N LYS A 330 -5.94 -3.32 8.25
CA LYS A 330 -5.76 -4.76 8.49
C LYS A 330 -4.37 -5.10 9.00
N SER A 331 -3.36 -4.38 8.49
CA SER A 331 -1.97 -4.56 8.90
C SER A 331 -1.43 -3.46 9.82
N ALA A 332 -2.30 -2.55 10.27
CA ALA A 332 -2.03 -1.41 11.15
C ALA A 332 -0.81 -0.57 10.72
N GLN A 333 -0.70 -0.27 9.43
CA GLN A 333 0.43 0.48 8.87
C GLN A 333 0.04 1.23 7.59
N ALA A 334 0.86 2.19 7.19
CA ALA A 334 0.73 2.80 5.87
C ALA A 334 0.99 1.78 4.75
N ALA A 335 0.12 1.76 3.74
CA ALA A 335 0.23 0.89 2.58
C ALA A 335 1.47 1.24 1.73
N ILE A 336 2.10 0.23 1.14
CA ILE A 336 3.17 0.46 0.16
C ILE A 336 2.51 0.95 -1.13
N THR A 337 2.73 2.23 -1.48
CA THR A 337 2.14 2.83 -2.69
C THR A 337 3.07 2.78 -3.91
N LEU A 338 4.38 2.74 -3.70
CA LEU A 338 5.38 2.80 -4.77
C LEU A 338 6.33 1.58 -4.80
N GLU A 339 6.50 1.02 -6.00
CA GLU A 339 7.54 0.04 -6.29
C GLU A 339 8.94 0.65 -6.16
N ARG A 340 9.94 -0.21 -5.88
CA ARG A 340 11.34 0.21 -5.60
C ARG A 340 11.90 1.20 -6.62
N ARG A 341 11.61 1.00 -7.92
CA ARG A 341 12.10 1.86 -9.00
C ARG A 341 11.51 3.28 -8.94
N GLU A 342 10.24 3.42 -8.61
CA GLU A 342 9.59 4.73 -8.50
C GLU A 342 9.89 5.40 -7.17
N ARG A 343 9.95 4.63 -6.09
CA ARG A 343 10.39 5.10 -4.77
C ARG A 343 11.77 5.79 -4.84
N LYS A 344 12.75 5.14 -5.51
CA LYS A 344 14.08 5.73 -5.74
C LYS A 344 14.06 7.04 -6.54
N LYS A 345 13.09 7.23 -7.44
CA LYS A 345 12.95 8.50 -8.19
C LYS A 345 12.38 9.64 -7.32
N CYS A 346 11.68 9.30 -6.25
CA CYS A 346 11.10 10.29 -5.33
C CYS A 346 12.14 10.81 -4.33
N GLN A 347 13.17 10.03 -4.05
CA GLN A 347 14.26 10.41 -3.16
C GLN A 347 15.35 11.17 -3.94
N SER A 348 15.73 12.34 -3.45
CA SER A 348 16.80 13.14 -4.05
C SER A 348 18.16 12.45 -3.90
N PHE A 349 19.00 12.53 -4.94
CA PHE A 349 20.40 12.11 -4.85
C PHE A 349 21.13 12.84 -3.70
N TRP A 350 20.88 14.14 -3.54
CA TRP A 350 21.45 14.95 -2.46
C TRP A 350 21.04 14.50 -1.07
N ASN A 351 19.86 13.88 -0.92
CA ASN A 351 19.45 13.31 0.36
C ASN A 351 20.38 12.16 0.78
N HIS A 352 20.74 11.29 -0.17
CA HIS A 352 21.65 10.18 0.07
C HIS A 352 23.07 10.66 0.37
N VAL A 353 23.53 11.70 -0.33
CA VAL A 353 24.84 12.32 -0.06
C VAL A 353 24.89 12.87 1.36
N ARG A 354 23.83 13.54 1.83
CA ARG A 354 23.76 14.04 3.22
C ARG A 354 23.80 12.92 4.25
N ILE A 355 23.02 11.85 4.03
CA ILE A 355 23.02 10.67 4.90
C ILE A 355 24.41 10.02 4.95
N ALA A 356 25.04 9.83 3.80
CA ALA A 356 26.39 9.26 3.70
C ALA A 356 27.42 10.15 4.39
N GLY A 357 27.35 11.47 4.18
CA GLY A 357 28.25 12.43 4.83
C GLY A 357 28.06 12.52 6.35
N ALA A 358 26.84 12.37 6.86
CA ALA A 358 26.59 12.26 8.30
C ALA A 358 27.15 10.95 8.88
N THR A 359 26.88 9.83 8.20
CA THR A 359 27.39 8.50 8.58
C THR A 359 28.91 8.46 8.61
N ALA A 360 29.58 8.96 7.56
CA ALA A 360 31.04 8.95 7.47
C ALA A 360 31.70 9.78 8.58
N ARG A 361 31.11 10.92 8.95
CA ARG A 361 31.59 11.73 10.08
C ARG A 361 31.39 11.05 11.43
N ALA A 362 30.30 10.32 11.59
CA ALA A 362 29.96 9.65 12.85
C ALA A 362 30.70 8.32 13.07
N ALA A 363 31.00 7.59 12.00
CA ALA A 363 31.44 6.20 12.07
C ALA A 363 32.62 5.95 13.02
N PRO A 364 33.74 6.73 13.03
CA PRO A 364 34.86 6.44 13.91
C PRO A 364 34.52 6.60 15.40
N GLY A 365 33.77 7.65 15.74
CA GLY A 365 33.40 7.94 17.12
C GLY A 365 32.33 6.98 17.64
N VAL A 366 31.31 6.70 16.82
CA VAL A 366 30.29 5.69 17.13
C VAL A 366 30.91 4.31 17.28
N TRP A 367 31.88 3.94 16.43
CA TRP A 367 32.55 2.64 16.53
C TRP A 367 33.35 2.50 17.84
N ARG A 368 34.08 3.55 18.23
CA ARG A 368 34.81 3.55 19.52
C ARG A 368 33.85 3.42 20.69
N GLU A 369 32.76 4.18 20.69
CA GLU A 369 31.72 4.10 21.72
C GLU A 369 31.07 2.71 21.72
N TYR A 370 30.81 2.13 20.55
CA TYR A 370 30.24 0.78 20.43
C TYR A 370 31.14 -0.28 21.05
N GLN A 371 32.45 -0.27 20.77
CA GLN A 371 33.39 -1.22 21.38
C GLN A 371 33.41 -1.09 22.90
N TRP A 372 33.38 0.14 23.42
CA TRP A 372 33.27 0.41 24.85
C TRP A 372 31.97 -0.14 25.44
N GLN A 373 30.81 0.16 24.81
CA GLN A 373 29.53 -0.35 25.27
C GLN A 373 29.51 -1.89 25.28
N MET A 374 29.99 -2.54 24.22
CA MET A 374 30.00 -3.99 24.09
C MET A 374 30.85 -4.69 25.16
N SER A 375 31.98 -4.10 25.59
CA SER A 375 32.76 -4.65 26.72
C SER A 375 32.01 -4.66 28.05
N GLY A 376 30.95 -3.84 28.19
CA GLY A 376 30.09 -3.78 29.36
C GLY A 376 28.75 -4.49 29.21
N ALA A 377 28.55 -5.28 28.15
CA ALA A 377 27.30 -6.01 27.95
C ALA A 377 27.05 -6.99 29.10
N PHE A 378 25.85 -6.99 29.67
CA PHE A 378 25.42 -7.91 30.75
C PHE A 378 26.20 -7.79 32.07
N THR A 379 27.04 -6.77 32.26
CA THR A 379 27.81 -6.60 33.50
C THR A 379 27.12 -5.71 34.53
N LYS A 380 26.11 -4.93 34.12
CA LYS A 380 25.39 -4.01 35.00
C LYS A 380 24.12 -4.66 35.53
N LYS A 381 23.85 -4.47 36.83
CA LYS A 381 22.55 -4.80 37.39
C LYS A 381 21.45 -3.96 36.74
N VAL A 382 20.32 -4.58 36.38
CA VAL A 382 19.19 -3.92 35.71
C VAL A 382 17.88 -4.27 36.42
N LYS A 383 17.26 -3.29 37.08
CA LYS A 383 15.90 -3.43 37.64
C LYS A 383 14.88 -3.37 36.51
N LEU A 384 14.08 -4.43 36.33
CA LEU A 384 13.13 -4.54 35.22
C LEU A 384 11.83 -3.76 35.42
N GLN A 385 11.51 -3.36 36.66
CA GLN A 385 10.31 -2.59 36.97
C GLN A 385 10.14 -1.38 36.04
N GLY A 386 9.00 -1.33 35.34
CA GLY A 386 8.66 -0.22 34.44
C GLY A 386 9.43 -0.18 33.12
N ARG A 387 10.25 -1.19 32.80
CA ARG A 387 11.03 -1.21 31.55
C ARG A 387 10.34 -1.94 30.38
N ILE A 388 9.25 -2.65 30.65
CA ILE A 388 8.51 -3.44 29.67
C ILE A 388 7.13 -2.83 29.57
N GLY A 389 6.86 -2.16 28.46
CA GLY A 389 5.58 -1.54 28.17
C GLY A 389 4.78 -2.30 27.12
N MET A 390 3.49 -2.00 27.06
CA MET A 390 2.55 -2.60 26.11
C MET A 390 1.87 -1.52 25.28
N SER A 391 1.71 -1.75 23.98
CA SER A 391 0.99 -0.81 23.11
C SER A 391 -0.48 -1.18 22.95
N LEU A 392 -1.36 -0.18 22.99
CA LEU A 392 -2.80 -0.34 22.74
C LEU A 392 -3.22 0.22 21.36
N GLU A 393 -4.33 -0.28 20.82
CA GLU A 393 -4.95 0.23 19.59
C GLU A 393 -6.18 1.07 19.94
N LEU A 394 -6.24 2.32 19.48
CA LEU A 394 -7.27 3.28 19.90
C LEU A 394 -8.29 3.61 18.79
N ALA A 395 -7.94 3.40 17.53
CA ALA A 395 -8.69 3.89 16.38
C ALA A 395 -9.64 2.84 15.78
N ASP A 396 -9.14 1.61 15.63
CA ASP A 396 -9.88 0.57 14.89
C ASP A 396 -10.51 -0.50 15.80
N LEU A 397 -10.23 -0.50 17.11
CA LEU A 397 -10.69 -1.52 18.07
C LEU A 397 -11.34 -0.91 19.32
N GLU A 398 -12.25 -1.68 19.93
CA GLU A 398 -12.87 -1.35 21.21
C GLU A 398 -11.82 -1.32 22.33
N VAL A 399 -11.90 -0.32 23.21
CA VAL A 399 -10.90 -0.09 24.27
C VAL A 399 -11.15 -1.00 25.47
N GLU A 400 -12.39 -1.17 25.92
CA GLU A 400 -12.70 -1.90 27.16
C GLU A 400 -12.15 -3.33 27.21
N PRO A 401 -12.26 -4.16 26.15
CA PRO A 401 -11.67 -5.49 26.20
C PRO A 401 -10.14 -5.45 26.32
N GLN A 402 -9.48 -4.46 25.70
CA GLN A 402 -8.03 -4.28 25.82
C GLN A 402 -7.61 -3.97 27.25
N ILE A 403 -8.36 -3.11 27.96
CA ILE A 403 -8.10 -2.77 29.36
C ILE A 403 -8.16 -4.02 30.26
N LYS A 404 -9.13 -4.91 30.06
CA LYS A 404 -9.22 -6.16 30.82
C LYS A 404 -8.01 -7.07 30.65
N PHE A 405 -7.42 -7.13 29.45
CA PHE A 405 -6.17 -7.87 29.24
C PHE A 405 -4.97 -7.13 29.81
N LEU A 406 -4.94 -5.80 29.72
CA LEU A 406 -3.89 -4.99 30.32
C LEU A 406 -3.83 -5.17 31.84
N GLU A 407 -4.99 -5.22 32.52
CA GLU A 407 -5.07 -5.48 33.96
C GLU A 407 -4.38 -6.79 34.37
N LYS A 408 -4.47 -7.84 33.54
CA LYS A 408 -3.80 -9.13 33.77
C LYS A 408 -2.27 -9.06 33.66
N LEU A 409 -1.74 -8.08 32.92
CA LEU A 409 -0.30 -7.81 32.85
C LEU A 409 0.19 -6.99 34.06
N GLY A 410 -0.73 -6.50 34.91
CA GLY A 410 -0.42 -5.58 36.00
C GLY A 410 -0.19 -4.14 35.51
N LYS A 411 0.38 -3.29 36.37
CA LYS A 411 0.66 -1.88 36.07
C LYS A 411 1.92 -1.71 35.20
N VAL A 412 1.90 -2.26 33.98
CA VAL A 412 2.94 -2.02 32.97
C VAL A 412 2.77 -0.65 32.32
N PRO A 413 3.85 0.02 31.90
CA PRO A 413 3.76 1.22 31.07
C PRO A 413 2.99 0.95 29.77
N VAL A 414 2.29 1.97 29.28
CA VAL A 414 1.46 1.88 28.07
C VAL A 414 1.95 2.85 27.00
N LEU A 415 2.02 2.39 25.75
CA LEU A 415 2.22 3.25 24.59
C LEU A 415 0.91 3.46 23.82
N LEU A 416 0.53 4.73 23.64
CA LEU A 416 -0.64 5.16 22.88
C LEU A 416 -0.22 5.88 21.60
N ARG A 417 -0.83 5.54 20.46
CA ARG A 417 -0.54 6.18 19.17
C ARG A 417 -1.62 7.19 18.80
N PHE A 418 -1.17 8.32 18.28
CA PHE A 418 -2.02 9.36 17.72
C PHE A 418 -1.53 9.67 16.30
N GLY A 419 -2.37 9.41 15.31
CA GLY A 419 -2.05 9.66 13.91
C GLY A 419 -2.66 10.95 13.39
N HIS A 420 -1.87 11.80 12.73
CA HIS A 420 -2.40 13.01 12.06
C HIS A 420 -3.54 12.68 11.05
N HIS A 421 -3.48 11.51 10.42
CA HIS A 421 -4.51 11.05 9.49
C HIS A 421 -5.85 10.64 10.15
N GLU A 422 -5.89 10.44 11.46
CA GLU A 422 -7.07 9.95 12.18
C GLU A 422 -8.12 11.05 12.42
N GLY A 423 -7.67 12.31 12.46
CA GLY A 423 -8.51 13.48 12.64
C GLY A 423 -8.99 13.72 14.08
N ARG A 424 -9.55 14.91 14.29
CA ARG A 424 -9.87 15.49 15.61
C ARG A 424 -10.68 14.57 16.52
N ALA A 425 -11.75 13.97 16.00
CA ALA A 425 -12.64 13.13 16.80
C ALA A 425 -11.95 11.88 17.35
N GLN A 426 -11.00 11.30 16.61
CA GLN A 426 -10.23 10.15 17.08
C GLN A 426 -9.15 10.57 18.08
N TRP A 427 -8.51 11.73 17.88
CA TRP A 427 -7.56 12.27 18.84
C TRP A 427 -8.22 12.51 20.20
N GLU A 428 -9.42 13.08 20.21
CA GLU A 428 -10.22 13.31 21.43
C GLU A 428 -10.53 12.01 22.16
N ARG A 429 -11.03 10.99 21.46
CA ARG A 429 -11.25 9.65 22.05
C ARG A 429 -9.96 9.06 22.63
N GLY A 430 -8.84 9.16 21.92
CA GLY A 430 -7.56 8.66 22.41
C GLY A 430 -7.07 9.40 23.66
N LEU A 431 -7.33 10.71 23.75
CA LEU A 431 -6.98 11.54 24.91
C LEU A 431 -7.88 11.22 26.12
N GLU A 432 -9.14 10.85 25.92
CA GLU A 432 -10.02 10.37 27.01
C GLU A 432 -9.48 9.06 27.64
N VAL A 433 -9.00 8.14 26.81
CA VAL A 433 -8.34 6.91 27.29
C VAL A 433 -7.04 7.24 28.03
N LEU A 434 -6.26 8.18 27.51
CA LEU A 434 -5.05 8.67 28.18
C LEU A 434 -5.37 9.26 29.56
N ASP A 435 -6.40 10.11 29.65
CA ASP A 435 -6.83 10.75 30.90
C ASP A 435 -7.27 9.70 31.94
N ARG A 436 -8.01 8.67 31.51
CA ARG A 436 -8.39 7.54 32.37
C ARG A 436 -7.17 6.77 32.89
N LEU A 437 -6.29 6.32 31.99
CA LEU A 437 -5.11 5.54 32.37
C LEU A 437 -4.17 6.32 33.30
N HIS A 438 -4.04 7.63 33.06
CA HIS A 438 -3.29 8.53 33.94
C HIS A 438 -3.91 8.59 35.34
N GLY A 439 -5.24 8.71 35.44
CA GLY A 439 -5.98 8.68 36.72
C GLY A 439 -5.83 7.36 37.49
N GLU A 440 -5.60 6.24 36.78
CA GLU A 440 -5.32 4.92 37.37
C GLU A 440 -3.84 4.73 37.77
N GLY A 441 -3.00 5.74 37.50
CA GLY A 441 -1.57 5.76 37.82
C GLY A 441 -0.71 4.93 36.87
N VAL A 442 -1.17 4.69 35.65
CA VAL A 442 -0.40 4.00 34.61
C VAL A 442 0.64 4.95 34.01
N GLU A 443 1.88 4.49 33.82
CA GLU A 443 2.90 5.28 33.10
C GLU A 443 2.58 5.26 31.60
N ILE A 444 2.47 6.44 30.98
CA ILE A 444 2.06 6.56 29.58
C ILE A 444 3.18 7.18 28.74
N MET A 445 3.47 6.55 27.60
CA MET A 445 4.19 7.14 26.48
C MET A 445 3.21 7.37 25.32
N ALA A 446 3.29 8.53 24.68
CA ALA A 446 2.50 8.81 23.47
C ALA A 446 3.41 8.80 22.23
N ALA A 447 2.93 8.32 21.09
CA ALA A 447 3.63 8.43 19.82
C ALA A 447 2.79 9.22 18.82
N LEU A 448 3.40 10.25 18.21
CA LEU A 448 2.74 11.17 17.28
C LEU A 448 3.18 10.88 15.84
N LEU A 449 2.25 10.36 15.03
CA LEU A 449 2.52 9.83 13.70
C LEU A 449 2.15 10.84 12.63
N GLN A 450 3.11 11.18 11.78
CA GLN A 450 2.87 11.94 10.55
C GLN A 450 2.32 11.04 9.43
N ASP A 451 1.55 11.64 8.53
CA ASP A 451 1.19 11.06 7.24
C ASP A 451 1.77 11.94 6.10
N ARG A 452 1.36 11.70 4.85
CA ARG A 452 1.83 12.57 3.75
C ARG A 452 1.19 13.96 3.80
N ALA A 453 -0.04 14.11 4.31
CA ALA A 453 -0.69 15.41 4.42
C ALA A 453 0.06 16.33 5.38
N ALA A 454 0.59 15.83 6.49
CA ALA A 454 1.42 16.59 7.44
C ALA A 454 2.63 17.29 6.78
N ILE A 455 3.23 16.66 5.75
CA ILE A 455 4.33 17.27 4.97
C ILE A 455 3.84 18.31 3.96
N LEU A 456 2.70 18.03 3.32
CA LEU A 456 2.18 18.87 2.23
C LEU A 456 1.46 20.11 2.76
N ASN A 457 0.90 20.03 3.96
CA ASN A 457 0.14 21.06 4.65
C ASN A 457 0.73 21.26 6.07
N PRO A 458 1.87 21.96 6.23
CA PRO A 458 2.53 22.09 7.54
C PRO A 458 1.64 22.68 8.64
N GLU A 459 0.68 23.56 8.29
CA GLU A 459 -0.27 24.14 9.24
C GLU A 459 -1.13 23.06 9.92
N SER A 460 -1.56 22.02 9.20
CA SER A 460 -2.37 20.95 9.81
C SER A 460 -1.55 20.08 10.76
N TRP A 461 -0.25 19.92 10.49
CA TRP A 461 0.67 19.27 11.42
C TRP A 461 0.87 20.09 12.70
N CYS A 462 1.03 21.41 12.59
CA CYS A 462 1.11 22.29 13.75
C CYS A 462 -0.16 22.25 14.60
N GLU A 463 -1.34 22.30 13.98
CA GLU A 463 -2.63 22.20 14.68
C GLU A 463 -2.76 20.88 15.45
N PHE A 464 -2.39 19.77 14.82
CA PHE A 464 -2.40 18.47 15.46
C PHE A 464 -1.46 18.43 16.66
N LEU A 465 -0.21 18.87 16.51
CA LEU A 465 0.79 18.89 17.58
C LEU A 465 0.33 19.76 18.75
N ASP A 466 -0.09 21.00 18.50
CA ASP A 466 -0.56 21.92 19.54
C ASP A 466 -1.72 21.32 20.33
N PHE A 467 -2.69 20.74 19.62
CA PHE A 467 -3.85 20.14 20.25
C PHE A 467 -3.50 18.96 21.15
N VAL A 468 -2.75 17.98 20.66
CA VAL A 468 -2.46 16.77 21.45
C VAL A 468 -1.48 17.07 22.59
N LEU A 469 -0.45 17.88 22.35
CA LEU A 469 0.56 18.19 23.37
C LEU A 469 -0.02 19.00 24.52
N SER A 470 -0.88 19.99 24.24
CA SER A 470 -1.55 20.78 25.30
C SER A 470 -2.41 19.91 26.23
N ARG A 471 -2.92 18.78 25.73
CA ARG A 471 -3.76 17.85 26.52
C ARG A 471 -2.94 16.77 27.22
N MET A 472 -1.74 16.48 26.74
CA MET A 472 -0.78 15.51 27.29
C MET A 472 0.12 16.09 28.38
N GLU A 473 0.27 17.42 28.45
CA GLU A 473 1.13 18.07 29.44
C GLU A 473 0.79 17.62 30.87
N GLY A 474 1.82 17.20 31.62
CA GLY A 474 1.69 16.69 32.98
C GLY A 474 1.19 15.24 33.10
N LYS A 475 0.77 14.59 32.00
CA LYS A 475 0.14 13.26 32.03
C LYS A 475 0.99 12.14 31.43
N VAL A 476 1.90 12.49 30.52
CA VAL A 476 2.76 11.54 29.81
C VAL A 476 4.20 11.60 30.31
N LYS A 477 4.87 10.44 30.29
CA LYS A 477 6.29 10.31 30.62
C LYS A 477 7.20 10.81 29.50
N MET A 478 6.78 10.55 28.26
CA MET A 478 7.54 10.79 27.05
C MET A 478 6.59 10.86 25.85
N VAL A 479 6.94 11.68 24.87
CA VAL A 479 6.28 11.75 23.57
C VAL A 479 7.28 11.39 22.48
N GLU A 480 7.06 10.27 21.79
CA GLU A 480 7.76 9.98 20.54
C GLU A 480 7.22 10.86 19.43
N VAL A 481 8.11 11.60 18.76
CA VAL A 481 7.74 12.49 17.65
C VAL A 481 8.24 11.96 16.33
N CYS A 482 7.34 12.02 15.34
CA CYS A 482 7.48 11.36 14.06
C CYS A 482 7.58 9.83 14.18
N HIS A 483 7.38 9.15 13.05
CA HIS A 483 7.27 7.71 13.03
C HIS A 483 7.81 7.13 11.73
N VAL A 484 8.77 6.21 11.83
CA VAL A 484 9.34 5.47 10.70
C VAL A 484 9.80 6.39 9.57
N VAL A 485 10.58 7.41 9.95
CA VAL A 485 11.03 8.49 9.07
C VAL A 485 11.95 8.04 7.93
N ASN A 486 12.46 6.80 8.01
CA ASN A 486 13.31 6.14 7.01
C ASN A 486 12.53 5.27 6.01
N ARG A 487 11.19 5.33 5.99
CA ARG A 487 10.36 4.61 5.01
C ARG A 487 9.39 5.58 4.33
N VAL A 488 9.55 5.73 3.01
CA VAL A 488 8.68 6.57 2.14
C VAL A 488 7.18 6.32 2.33
N LYS A 489 6.75 5.08 2.65
CA LYS A 489 5.33 4.77 2.85
C LYS A 489 4.70 5.55 4.02
N TRP A 490 5.50 6.01 4.99
CA TRP A 490 5.06 6.81 6.14
C TRP A 490 5.09 8.33 5.86
N GLY A 491 5.04 8.73 4.59
CA GLY A 491 4.87 10.13 4.19
C GLY A 491 6.16 10.95 4.10
N VAL A 492 7.27 10.51 4.72
CA VAL A 492 8.55 11.22 4.74
C VAL A 492 9.48 10.72 3.62
N HIS A 493 9.88 11.62 2.72
CA HIS A 493 10.71 11.28 1.55
C HIS A 493 12.16 11.77 1.64
N SER A 494 12.49 12.64 2.60
CA SER A 494 13.84 13.18 2.76
C SER A 494 14.12 13.68 4.17
N LEU A 495 15.40 13.86 4.51
CA LEU A 495 15.83 14.49 5.76
C LEU A 495 15.29 15.93 5.89
N LYS A 496 15.15 16.67 4.78
CA LYS A 496 14.58 18.03 4.82
C LYS A 496 13.12 18.01 5.25
N GLU A 497 12.35 17.06 4.73
CA GLU A 497 10.94 16.87 5.13
C GLU A 497 10.86 16.46 6.61
N ASN A 498 11.79 15.60 7.09
CA ASN A 498 11.90 15.26 8.51
C ASN A 498 12.20 16.49 9.38
N THR A 499 13.17 17.33 9.02
CA THR A 499 13.47 18.56 9.75
C THR A 499 12.25 19.48 9.83
N GLY A 500 11.50 19.63 8.74
CA GLY A 500 10.28 20.46 8.72
C GLY A 500 9.17 19.97 9.65
N LEU A 501 9.09 18.67 9.95
CA LEU A 501 8.15 18.14 10.95
C LEU A 501 8.57 18.45 12.39
N LEU A 502 9.88 18.61 12.62
CA LEU A 502 10.45 18.88 13.94
C LEU A 502 10.53 20.38 14.25
N GLU A 503 10.58 21.24 13.22
CA GLU A 503 10.67 22.70 13.38
C GLU A 503 9.59 23.28 14.33
N PRO A 504 8.30 22.91 14.24
CA PRO A 504 7.28 23.40 15.18
C PRO A 504 7.53 23.01 16.64
N LEU A 505 8.24 21.90 16.88
CA LEU A 505 8.48 21.40 18.24
C LEU A 505 9.49 22.24 19.03
N VAL A 506 10.28 23.10 18.36
CA VAL A 506 11.19 24.02 19.04
C VAL A 506 10.38 24.99 19.92
N GLU A 507 9.37 25.64 19.35
CA GLU A 507 8.48 26.56 20.07
C GLU A 507 7.55 25.81 21.04
N LEU A 508 6.99 24.68 20.62
CA LEU A 508 6.07 23.90 21.47
C LEU A 508 6.77 23.36 22.72
N ARG A 509 8.07 23.08 22.67
CA ARG A 509 8.84 22.69 23.86
C ARG A 509 8.97 23.84 24.87
N GLU A 510 9.14 25.07 24.40
CA GLU A 510 9.17 26.24 25.28
C GLU A 510 7.82 26.48 25.95
N ARG A 511 6.74 26.25 25.20
CA ARG A 511 5.36 26.38 25.70
C ARG A 511 4.94 25.25 26.65
N PHE A 512 5.43 24.03 26.42
CA PHE A 512 5.09 22.83 27.21
C PHE A 512 6.37 22.20 27.82
N PRO A 513 7.05 22.87 28.76
CA PRO A 513 8.37 22.47 29.25
C PRO A 513 8.36 21.14 30.03
N GLY A 514 7.19 20.67 30.48
CA GLY A 514 7.03 19.38 31.14
C GLY A 514 7.11 18.18 30.18
N ILE A 515 6.96 18.40 28.88
CA ILE A 515 6.95 17.32 27.88
C ILE A 515 8.40 16.95 27.51
N ARG A 516 8.68 15.65 27.60
CA ARG A 516 9.92 15.04 27.13
C ARG A 516 9.69 14.38 25.79
N PHE A 517 10.67 14.47 24.90
CA PHE A 517 10.56 13.99 23.53
C PHE A 517 11.55 12.87 23.23
N SER A 518 11.09 11.80 22.56
CA SER A 518 11.96 10.78 21.99
C SER A 518 11.86 10.75 20.46
N GLY A 519 12.91 10.29 19.80
CA GLY A 519 12.95 10.17 18.35
C GLY A 519 14.29 9.66 17.84
N PRO A 520 14.49 9.55 16.52
CA PRO A 520 13.57 9.89 15.44
C PRO A 520 12.69 8.71 14.97
N ALA A 521 12.52 7.65 15.79
CA ALA A 521 11.66 6.51 15.49
C ALA A 521 11.96 5.84 14.15
N CYS A 522 13.24 5.61 13.83
CA CYS A 522 13.60 4.85 12.63
C CYS A 522 13.24 3.35 12.80
N ILE A 523 13.04 2.64 11.69
CA ILE A 523 12.78 1.18 11.70
C ILE A 523 13.92 0.38 11.08
N ASP A 524 14.04 -0.87 11.54
CA ASP A 524 14.98 -1.89 11.04
C ASP A 524 16.46 -1.49 11.26
N PHE A 525 17.39 -2.36 10.85
CA PHE A 525 18.82 -2.10 10.92
C PHE A 525 19.33 -1.18 9.80
N GLU A 526 18.86 0.08 9.80
CA GLU A 526 19.27 1.13 8.86
C GLU A 526 19.90 2.34 9.55
N TYR A 527 20.89 2.08 10.40
CA TYR A 527 21.48 3.11 11.27
C TYR A 527 22.20 4.24 10.53
N HIS A 528 22.58 4.02 9.26
CA HIS A 528 23.06 5.09 8.39
C HIS A 528 22.00 6.21 8.24
N TYR A 529 20.73 5.85 8.10
CA TYR A 529 19.64 6.83 8.05
C TYR A 529 19.42 7.47 9.42
N LEU A 530 19.44 6.67 10.50
CA LEU A 530 19.31 7.17 11.89
C LEU A 530 20.34 8.28 12.19
N MET A 531 21.61 8.06 11.86
CA MET A 531 22.67 9.06 12.00
C MET A 531 22.39 10.31 11.14
N GLY A 532 21.89 10.12 9.92
CA GLY A 532 21.47 11.22 9.05
C GLY A 532 20.30 12.03 9.63
N ALA A 533 19.32 11.35 10.23
CA ALA A 533 18.14 11.97 10.86
C ALA A 533 18.52 12.75 12.12
N LEU A 534 19.35 12.17 13.00
CA LEU A 534 19.87 12.86 14.18
C LEU A 534 20.68 14.10 13.80
N ALA A 535 21.57 13.99 12.80
CA ALA A 535 22.35 15.13 12.30
C ALA A 535 21.50 16.20 11.59
N ALA A 536 20.25 15.89 11.21
CA ALA A 536 19.31 16.82 10.59
C ALA A 536 18.31 17.42 11.59
N THR A 537 18.46 17.14 12.89
CA THR A 537 17.65 17.73 13.96
C THR A 537 17.81 19.26 13.93
N PRO A 538 16.70 20.03 13.97
CA PRO A 538 16.79 21.49 13.93
C PRO A 538 17.51 22.04 15.17
N LYS A 539 18.17 23.19 15.00
CA LYS A 539 18.77 23.91 16.14
C LYS A 539 17.68 24.30 17.13
N GLY A 540 17.96 24.18 18.42
CA GLY A 540 16.99 24.44 19.49
C GLY A 540 16.13 23.22 19.85
N PHE A 541 16.20 22.12 19.09
CA PHE A 541 15.53 20.87 19.44
C PHE A 541 16.53 19.79 19.84
N TYR A 542 16.15 18.95 20.81
CA TYR A 542 16.97 17.89 21.37
C TYR A 542 16.06 16.77 21.90
N TYR A 543 16.45 15.51 21.78
CA TYR A 543 15.64 14.40 22.27
C TYR A 543 16.05 14.00 23.69
N ASP A 544 15.08 13.76 24.57
CA ASP A 544 15.30 13.22 25.90
C ASP A 544 15.59 11.70 25.88
N ALA A 545 15.34 11.03 24.76
CA ALA A 545 15.77 9.66 24.50
C ALA A 545 15.83 9.37 22.99
N LEU A 546 16.72 8.46 22.58
CA LEU A 546 16.68 7.89 21.24
C LEU A 546 15.61 6.81 21.18
N SER A 547 14.60 6.98 20.33
CA SER A 547 13.62 5.92 20.06
C SER A 547 13.83 5.24 18.70
N HIS A 548 13.63 3.92 18.66
CA HIS A 548 13.84 3.10 17.46
C HIS A 548 12.91 1.88 17.44
N HIS A 549 12.50 1.45 16.25
CA HIS A 549 11.76 0.22 16.05
C HIS A 549 12.72 -0.90 15.67
N LEU A 550 13.21 -1.62 16.68
CA LEU A 550 14.31 -2.57 16.54
C LEU A 550 13.81 -3.99 16.26
N TYR A 551 13.42 -4.25 15.02
CA TYR A 551 13.07 -5.60 14.54
C TYR A 551 14.32 -6.46 14.27
N VAL A 552 14.17 -7.78 14.42
CA VAL A 552 15.24 -8.77 14.16
C VAL A 552 15.49 -9.04 12.67
N ASP A 553 14.99 -8.19 11.77
CA ASP A 553 15.21 -8.20 10.32
C ASP A 553 15.06 -9.57 9.65
N ARG A 554 13.93 -10.25 9.90
CA ARG A 554 13.56 -11.50 9.21
C ARG A 554 14.53 -12.67 9.46
N ARG A 555 15.09 -12.73 10.68
CA ARG A 555 16.05 -13.76 11.10
C ARG A 555 15.48 -14.82 12.04
N GLY A 556 14.17 -14.84 12.30
CA GLY A 556 13.59 -15.78 13.27
C GLY A 556 13.92 -15.33 14.70
N ALA A 557 14.59 -16.19 15.47
CA ALA A 557 14.97 -15.91 16.86
C ALA A 557 15.84 -14.64 17.02
N PRO A 558 15.76 -13.94 18.17
CA PRO A 558 16.47 -12.67 18.39
C PRO A 558 18.00 -12.75 18.40
N GLU A 559 18.57 -13.90 18.66
CA GLU A 559 20.01 -14.17 18.68
C GLU A 559 20.57 -14.31 17.26
N ASN A 560 19.73 -14.65 16.29
CA ASN A 560 20.15 -14.92 14.92
C ASN A 560 20.71 -13.65 14.26
N LYS A 561 21.90 -13.80 13.68
CA LYS A 561 22.68 -12.65 13.19
C LYS A 561 22.35 -12.28 11.74
N GLN A 562 22.40 -10.98 11.46
CA GLN A 562 22.50 -10.41 10.11
C GLN A 562 23.95 -9.96 9.88
N GLY A 563 24.72 -10.80 9.18
CA GLY A 563 26.19 -10.64 9.17
C GLY A 563 26.71 -10.96 10.57
N SER A 564 27.45 -10.04 11.18
CA SER A 564 27.94 -10.17 12.56
C SER A 564 27.01 -9.58 13.64
N MET A 565 25.85 -9.04 13.25
CA MET A 565 24.99 -8.28 14.16
C MET A 565 23.70 -9.04 14.51
N GLY A 566 23.58 -9.51 15.75
CA GLY A 566 22.33 -9.99 16.37
C GLY A 566 21.62 -8.87 17.13
N THR A 567 20.60 -9.20 17.93
CA THR A 567 19.82 -8.20 18.67
C THR A 567 20.67 -7.40 19.66
N VAL A 568 21.57 -8.05 20.41
CA VAL A 568 22.41 -7.39 21.42
C VAL A 568 23.40 -6.44 20.74
N GLU A 569 24.05 -6.86 19.66
CA GLU A 569 25.00 -6.00 18.93
C GLU A 569 24.29 -4.81 18.29
N LYS A 570 23.09 -5.02 17.73
CA LYS A 570 22.27 -3.91 17.19
C LYS A 570 21.87 -2.93 18.28
N ALA A 571 21.47 -3.41 19.47
CA ALA A 571 21.13 -2.56 20.61
C ALA A 571 22.36 -1.80 21.13
N GLY A 572 23.52 -2.45 21.21
CA GLY A 572 24.78 -1.81 21.60
C GLY A 572 25.19 -0.70 20.65
N LEU A 573 25.04 -0.91 19.34
CA LEU A 573 25.32 0.14 18.35
C LEU A 573 24.30 1.28 18.42
N LEU A 574 23.04 0.99 18.75
CA LEU A 574 22.02 2.01 18.99
C LEU A 574 22.37 2.89 20.20
N LYS A 575 22.81 2.27 21.31
CA LYS A 575 23.29 2.96 22.51
C LYS A 575 24.51 3.83 22.23
N ALA A 576 25.43 3.32 21.41
CA ALA A 576 26.61 4.06 20.99
C ALA A 576 26.24 5.30 20.15
N ILE A 577 25.28 5.16 19.22
CA ILE A 577 24.76 6.30 18.45
C ILE A 577 24.10 7.32 19.38
N ALA A 578 23.27 6.87 20.34
CA ALA A 578 22.61 7.77 21.28
C ALA A 578 23.62 8.61 22.06
N ARG A 579 24.63 7.96 22.65
CA ARG A 579 25.68 8.63 23.45
C ARG A 579 26.60 9.51 22.62
N TRP A 580 26.90 9.12 21.38
CA TRP A 580 27.82 9.88 20.51
C TRP A 580 27.14 11.08 19.85
N SER A 581 25.86 10.98 19.49
CA SER A 581 25.21 11.94 18.57
C SER A 581 25.20 13.39 19.05
N GLY A 582 25.21 13.63 20.36
CA GLY A 582 25.02 14.96 20.94
C GLY A 582 23.63 15.56 20.70
N HIS A 583 22.68 14.78 20.16
CA HIS A 583 21.33 15.21 19.83
C HIS A 583 20.24 14.52 20.66
N CYS A 584 20.62 13.54 21.49
CA CYS A 584 19.72 12.93 22.46
C CYS A 584 20.42 12.61 23.77
N GLU A 585 19.67 12.52 24.88
CA GLU A 585 20.23 11.92 26.10
C GLU A 585 20.60 10.47 25.75
N GLY A 586 21.68 9.93 26.33
CA GLY A 586 22.18 8.59 26.00
C GLY A 586 21.23 7.44 26.36
N LYS A 587 19.93 7.69 26.55
CA LYS A 587 18.85 6.74 26.77
C LYS A 587 18.34 6.17 25.45
N VAL A 588 17.94 4.91 25.45
CA VAL A 588 17.42 4.20 24.28
C VAL A 588 16.09 3.55 24.61
N ILE A 589 15.07 3.86 23.82
CA ILE A 589 13.74 3.26 23.89
C ILE A 589 13.51 2.44 22.62
N VAL A 590 13.16 1.17 22.76
CA VAL A 590 12.58 0.41 21.65
C VAL A 590 11.07 0.59 21.71
N SER A 591 10.52 1.46 20.86
CA SER A 591 9.10 1.83 20.88
C SER A 591 8.20 0.89 20.07
N GLU A 592 8.79 0.00 19.26
CA GLU A 592 8.05 -0.98 18.47
C GLU A 592 8.93 -2.21 18.15
N VAL A 593 8.41 -3.40 18.48
CA VAL A 593 8.96 -4.69 18.03
C VAL A 593 7.88 -5.78 18.16
N ASN A 594 7.89 -6.74 17.22
CA ASN A 594 7.13 -8.00 17.28
C ASN A 594 7.60 -9.00 16.22
N TRP A 595 6.86 -10.11 16.13
CA TRP A 595 6.88 -11.02 14.99
C TRP A 595 5.53 -11.09 14.29
N ALA A 596 5.54 -11.36 12.98
CA ALA A 596 4.32 -11.62 12.24
C ALA A 596 3.90 -13.08 12.40
N LEU A 597 2.62 -13.34 12.66
CA LEU A 597 2.10 -14.69 12.87
C LEU A 597 1.75 -15.37 11.53
N GLU A 598 1.93 -16.69 11.49
CA GLU A 598 1.48 -17.54 10.38
C GLU A 598 -0.05 -17.53 10.24
N TRP A 599 -0.54 -17.87 9.05
CA TRP A 599 -1.98 -18.08 8.77
C TRP A 599 -2.90 -16.86 8.96
N THR A 600 -2.35 -15.65 9.04
CA THR A 600 -3.12 -14.41 9.24
C THR A 600 -3.39 -13.60 7.96
N GLY A 601 -2.91 -14.07 6.81
CA GLY A 601 -3.26 -13.50 5.51
C GLY A 601 -2.86 -12.02 5.36
N GLU A 602 -3.78 -11.21 4.87
CA GLU A 602 -3.64 -9.75 4.69
C GLU A 602 -3.51 -8.96 6.00
N TRP A 603 -3.81 -9.57 7.15
CA TRP A 603 -3.61 -8.96 8.48
C TRP A 603 -2.15 -8.98 8.90
N SER A 604 -1.32 -9.81 8.27
CA SER A 604 0.11 -9.82 8.51
C SER A 604 0.77 -8.53 7.99
N PRO A 605 1.66 -7.88 8.77
CA PRO A 605 2.39 -6.68 8.33
C PRO A 605 3.36 -6.97 7.18
N VAL A 606 3.68 -8.24 6.94
CA VAL A 606 4.56 -8.70 5.86
C VAL A 606 3.79 -8.88 4.56
N SER A 607 2.58 -9.42 4.62
CA SER A 607 1.76 -9.70 3.44
C SER A 607 1.07 -8.44 2.92
N ALA A 608 0.47 -7.65 3.83
CA ALA A 608 -0.12 -6.31 3.74
C ALA A 608 -0.76 -5.87 2.40
N THR A 609 -1.87 -5.14 2.53
CA THR A 609 -2.72 -4.62 1.44
C THR A 609 -3.38 -5.68 0.56
N TYR A 610 -2.67 -6.70 0.07
CA TYR A 610 -3.29 -7.78 -0.71
C TYR A 610 -2.46 -9.07 -0.70
N GLN A 611 -3.10 -10.17 -0.31
CA GLN A 611 -2.57 -11.53 -0.44
C GLN A 611 -3.48 -12.36 -1.36
N PRO A 612 -2.93 -13.00 -2.43
CA PRO A 612 -3.71 -13.95 -3.21
C PRO A 612 -4.21 -15.11 -2.33
N LYS A 613 -5.44 -15.58 -2.57
CA LYS A 613 -6.10 -16.62 -1.77
C LYS A 613 -5.26 -17.89 -1.55
N ASN A 614 -4.43 -18.27 -2.53
CA ASN A 614 -3.61 -19.48 -2.49
C ASN A 614 -2.11 -19.21 -2.25
N ALA A 615 -1.73 -18.00 -1.84
CA ALA A 615 -0.33 -17.68 -1.57
C ALA A 615 0.09 -18.27 -0.22
N ARG A 616 1.13 -19.12 -0.22
CA ARG A 616 1.81 -19.55 1.01
C ARG A 616 2.31 -18.33 1.79
N GLY A 617 2.26 -18.41 3.12
CA GLY A 617 2.81 -17.41 4.03
C GLY A 617 4.29 -17.09 3.74
N ALA A 618 4.74 -15.95 4.25
CA ALA A 618 6.13 -15.55 4.12
C ALA A 618 7.01 -16.38 5.07
N LYS A 619 8.25 -16.70 4.68
CA LYS A 619 9.23 -17.44 5.51
C LYS A 619 9.63 -16.76 6.83
N VAL A 620 9.05 -15.60 7.12
CA VAL A 620 9.38 -14.75 8.27
C VAL A 620 8.25 -14.77 9.29
N HIS A 621 7.17 -15.49 8.98
CA HIS A 621 6.10 -15.76 9.92
C HIS A 621 6.57 -16.76 10.97
N VAL A 622 5.96 -16.70 12.15
CA VAL A 622 6.25 -17.59 13.29
C VAL A 622 4.95 -18.19 13.83
N THR A 623 5.05 -19.33 14.52
CA THR A 623 3.93 -19.89 15.28
C THR A 623 3.64 -19.06 16.53
N GLU A 624 2.49 -19.30 17.19
CA GLU A 624 2.17 -18.61 18.44
C GLU A 624 3.16 -18.95 19.57
N GLU A 625 3.66 -20.20 19.64
CA GLU A 625 4.67 -20.58 20.62
C GLU A 625 6.00 -19.86 20.36
N GLN A 626 6.47 -19.89 19.10
CA GLN A 626 7.71 -19.21 18.71
C GLN A 626 7.64 -17.71 18.97
N TYR A 627 6.49 -17.08 18.72
CA TYR A 627 6.25 -15.68 19.06
C TYR A 627 6.51 -15.44 20.55
N GLY A 628 5.93 -16.26 21.43
CA GLY A 628 6.11 -16.17 22.87
C GLY A 628 7.58 -16.32 23.28
N TYR A 629 8.25 -17.37 22.80
CA TYR A 629 9.67 -17.61 23.10
C TYR A 629 10.56 -16.45 22.67
N PHE A 630 10.39 -15.98 21.43
CA PHE A 630 11.20 -14.90 20.88
C PHE A 630 10.94 -13.57 21.57
N MET A 631 9.70 -13.30 21.98
CA MET A 631 9.36 -12.12 22.79
C MET A 631 10.13 -12.11 24.10
N LEU A 632 10.02 -13.17 24.90
CA LEU A 632 10.66 -13.22 26.22
C LEU A 632 12.19 -13.12 26.11
N ARG A 633 12.79 -13.86 25.16
CA ARG A 633 14.23 -13.82 24.86
C ARG A 633 14.68 -12.42 24.43
N TYR A 634 13.93 -11.76 23.56
CA TYR A 634 14.24 -10.40 23.11
C TYR A 634 14.24 -9.40 24.26
N LEU A 635 13.23 -9.46 25.13
CA LEU A 635 13.10 -8.54 26.28
C LEU A 635 14.33 -8.63 27.19
N VAL A 636 14.73 -9.84 27.59
CA VAL A 636 15.90 -9.99 28.47
C VAL A 636 17.22 -9.70 27.76
N LEU A 637 17.38 -10.10 26.50
CA LEU A 637 18.62 -9.80 25.74
C LEU A 637 18.82 -8.30 25.55
N THR A 638 17.77 -7.54 25.27
CA THR A 638 17.88 -6.08 25.08
C THR A 638 18.03 -5.34 26.41
N LEU A 639 17.17 -5.60 27.39
CA LEU A 639 17.19 -4.87 28.66
C LEU A 639 18.40 -5.25 29.53
N CYS A 640 18.69 -6.55 29.68
CA CYS A 640 19.76 -7.03 30.56
C CYS A 640 21.15 -6.81 29.97
N SER A 641 21.28 -6.60 28.66
CA SER A 641 22.55 -6.14 28.07
C SER A 641 22.99 -4.77 28.62
N GLY A 642 22.05 -3.98 29.16
CA GLY A 642 22.28 -2.61 29.64
C GLY A 642 22.23 -1.54 28.55
N PHE A 643 21.86 -1.91 27.31
CA PHE A 643 21.85 -0.99 26.17
C PHE A 643 20.50 -0.31 25.95
N VAL A 644 19.39 -0.98 26.29
CA VAL A 644 18.04 -0.46 26.13
C VAL A 644 17.45 -0.13 27.50
N ASP A 645 16.85 1.05 27.62
CA ASP A 645 16.27 1.55 28.86
C ASP A 645 14.80 1.11 29.01
N GLN A 646 14.05 1.04 27.90
CA GLN A 646 12.65 0.59 27.88
C GLN A 646 12.29 -0.07 26.54
N VAL A 647 11.45 -1.10 26.57
CA VAL A 647 10.90 -1.77 25.38
C VAL A 647 9.37 -1.73 25.44
N TYR A 648 8.73 -1.24 24.39
CA TYR A 648 7.29 -1.32 24.19
C TYR A 648 6.96 -2.40 23.18
N TRP A 649 6.18 -3.38 23.63
CA TRP A 649 5.74 -4.47 22.78
C TRP A 649 4.63 -4.00 21.83
N TRP A 650 4.75 -4.29 20.54
CA TRP A 650 3.76 -3.91 19.53
C TRP A 650 3.02 -5.14 19.02
N ARG A 651 1.80 -5.43 19.42
CA ARG A 651 0.94 -4.71 20.35
C ARG A 651 0.04 -5.71 21.04
N LEU A 652 -0.76 -5.26 22.00
CA LEU A 652 -1.61 -6.16 22.78
C LEU A 652 -2.58 -6.94 21.89
N VAL A 653 -3.31 -6.24 21.01
CA VAL A 653 -4.39 -6.84 20.22
C VAL A 653 -4.20 -6.60 18.73
N ALA A 654 -4.07 -7.69 17.97
CA ALA A 654 -4.07 -7.68 16.51
C ALA A 654 -4.13 -9.12 16.00
N HIS A 655 -4.98 -9.38 15.01
CA HIS A 655 -5.03 -10.68 14.36
C HIS A 655 -3.68 -11.12 13.77
N GLY A 656 -2.93 -10.22 13.13
CA GLY A 656 -1.72 -10.57 12.39
C GLY A 656 -0.44 -10.77 13.20
N PHE A 657 -0.37 -10.23 14.42
CA PHE A 657 0.88 -10.07 15.18
C PHE A 657 0.69 -9.67 16.65
N GLY A 658 -0.55 -9.67 17.17
CA GLY A 658 -0.86 -9.31 18.55
C GLY A 658 -0.87 -10.53 19.47
N LEU A 659 -0.84 -10.26 20.78
CA LEU A 659 -0.92 -11.27 21.84
C LEU A 659 -2.36 -11.77 22.05
N ILE A 660 -3.34 -10.95 21.70
CA ILE A 660 -4.77 -11.28 21.69
C ILE A 660 -5.28 -11.28 20.25
N ASP A 661 -6.09 -12.28 19.91
CA ASP A 661 -6.79 -12.39 18.63
C ASP A 661 -8.24 -11.93 18.76
N GLU A 662 -8.56 -10.76 18.22
CA GLU A 662 -9.91 -10.20 18.25
C GLU A 662 -10.87 -10.83 17.23
N ARG A 663 -10.37 -11.58 16.23
CA ARG A 663 -11.14 -12.02 15.05
C ARG A 663 -11.60 -13.47 15.07
N VAL A 664 -11.11 -14.28 16.00
CA VAL A 664 -11.54 -15.68 16.15
C VAL A 664 -13.01 -15.77 16.55
N ASP A 665 -13.68 -16.87 16.24
CA ASP A 665 -15.05 -17.13 16.69
C ASP A 665 -15.13 -17.04 18.23
N GLY A 666 -16.05 -16.21 18.73
CA GLY A 666 -16.14 -15.85 20.15
C GLY A 666 -15.36 -14.58 20.54
N GLY A 667 -14.43 -14.12 19.71
CA GLY A 667 -13.66 -12.88 19.86
C GLY A 667 -12.65 -12.89 21.01
N TRP A 668 -11.63 -12.03 20.91
CA TRP A 668 -10.70 -11.69 22.01
C TRP A 668 -10.02 -12.88 22.70
N ARG A 669 -9.47 -13.83 21.93
CA ARG A 669 -8.77 -15.01 22.47
C ARG A 669 -7.33 -14.67 22.86
N GLU A 670 -6.92 -15.11 24.04
CA GLU A 670 -5.53 -15.10 24.48
C GLU A 670 -4.70 -16.11 23.66
N ARG A 671 -3.61 -15.64 23.05
CA ARG A 671 -2.60 -16.55 22.49
C ARG A 671 -1.68 -17.04 23.59
N ILE A 672 -1.01 -18.17 23.38
CA ILE A 672 -0.07 -18.72 24.36
C ILE A 672 1.04 -17.73 24.75
N GLY A 673 1.49 -16.89 23.80
CA GLY A 673 2.45 -15.82 24.06
C GLY A 673 1.97 -14.79 25.10
N PHE A 674 0.66 -14.55 25.22
CA PHE A 674 0.09 -13.69 26.26
C PHE A 674 0.25 -14.33 27.65
N LYS A 675 -0.13 -15.61 27.80
CA LYS A 675 0.07 -16.39 29.04
C LYS A 675 1.55 -16.38 29.45
N MET A 676 2.45 -16.60 28.49
CA MET A 676 3.90 -16.57 28.72
C MET A 676 4.40 -15.21 29.20
N LEU A 677 3.83 -14.09 28.68
CA LEU A 677 4.16 -12.75 29.15
C LEU A 677 3.67 -12.50 30.58
N CYS A 678 2.46 -12.95 30.93
CA CYS A 678 1.95 -12.85 32.30
C CYS A 678 2.91 -13.53 33.30
N VAL A 679 3.31 -14.77 33.01
CA VAL A 679 4.26 -15.52 33.84
C VAL A 679 5.61 -14.82 33.86
N PHE A 680 6.11 -14.33 32.73
CA PHE A 680 7.36 -13.56 32.69
C PHE A 680 7.30 -12.33 33.59
N LEU A 681 6.21 -11.57 33.58
CA LEU A 681 6.06 -10.37 34.41
C LEU A 681 5.90 -10.72 35.90
N GLU A 682 5.21 -11.82 36.22
CA GLU A 682 5.13 -12.33 37.59
C GLU A 682 6.50 -12.75 38.12
N GLN A 683 7.28 -13.49 37.32
CA GLN A 683 8.58 -13.98 37.75
C GLN A 683 9.65 -12.88 37.74
N LEU A 684 9.69 -12.04 36.70
CA LEU A 684 10.82 -11.14 36.41
C LEU A 684 10.45 -9.65 36.36
N GLY A 685 9.16 -9.28 36.28
CA GLY A 685 8.73 -7.91 36.01
C GLY A 685 9.21 -6.86 37.02
N THR A 686 9.41 -7.27 38.27
CA THR A 686 9.96 -6.42 39.36
C THR A 686 11.39 -6.78 39.74
N ALA A 687 11.92 -7.87 39.18
CA ALA A 687 13.22 -8.44 39.53
C ALA A 687 14.38 -7.57 39.04
N THR A 688 15.56 -7.80 39.63
CA THR A 688 16.80 -7.16 39.23
C THR A 688 17.68 -8.19 38.54
N PHE A 689 17.94 -8.01 37.25
CA PHE A 689 18.98 -8.74 36.55
C PHE A 689 20.33 -8.51 37.24
N VAL A 690 21.08 -9.58 37.45
CA VAL A 690 22.37 -9.55 38.13
C VAL A 690 23.50 -9.80 37.16
N GLU A 691 23.45 -10.93 36.44
CA GLU A 691 24.49 -11.36 35.53
C GLU A 691 23.97 -12.36 34.50
N LYS A 692 24.68 -12.46 33.38
CA LYS A 692 24.56 -13.58 32.45
C LYS A 692 25.57 -14.63 32.88
N LEU A 693 25.10 -15.83 33.20
CA LEU A 693 25.95 -16.94 33.62
C LEU A 693 26.79 -17.44 32.44
N GLU A 694 27.99 -17.95 32.74
CA GLU A 694 28.84 -18.59 31.74
C GLU A 694 28.27 -19.96 31.38
N THR A 695 28.02 -20.17 30.09
CA THR A 695 27.36 -21.36 29.54
C THR A 695 27.94 -21.71 28.18
N GLU A 696 27.63 -22.91 27.67
CA GLU A 696 27.98 -23.32 26.30
C GLU A 696 27.41 -22.36 25.24
N GLU A 697 27.98 -22.40 24.04
CA GLU A 697 27.48 -21.65 22.89
C GLU A 697 26.00 -22.00 22.61
N GLU A 698 25.22 -20.98 22.29
CA GLU A 698 23.75 -21.04 22.11
C GLU A 698 22.94 -21.49 23.33
N VAL A 699 23.57 -21.63 24.50
CA VAL A 699 22.90 -21.80 25.80
C VAL A 699 22.93 -20.45 26.52
N TYR A 700 21.78 -20.01 27.02
CA TYR A 700 21.64 -18.72 27.70
C TYR A 700 21.03 -18.94 29.06
N ALA A 701 21.69 -18.43 30.11
CA ALA A 701 21.16 -18.42 31.46
C ALA A 701 21.39 -17.05 32.10
N LEU A 702 20.31 -16.36 32.48
CA LEU A 702 20.36 -15.03 33.10
C LEU A 702 19.82 -15.12 34.52
N ARG A 703 20.58 -14.61 35.49
CA ARG A 703 20.24 -14.63 36.91
C ARG A 703 19.57 -13.33 37.34
N PHE A 704 18.51 -13.46 38.12
CA PHE A 704 17.75 -12.35 38.66
C PHE A 704 17.55 -12.51 40.17
N GLU A 705 17.65 -11.40 40.89
CA GLU A 705 17.31 -11.25 42.30
C GLU A 705 15.86 -10.73 42.40
N ARG A 706 15.02 -11.45 43.16
CA ARG A 706 13.69 -11.00 43.60
C ARG A 706 13.78 -10.57 45.07
N GLU A 707 12.66 -10.15 45.65
CA GLU A 707 12.63 -9.70 47.05
C GLU A 707 13.02 -10.80 48.04
N ASN A 708 12.60 -12.05 47.79
CA ASN A 708 12.74 -13.15 48.74
C ASN A 708 13.63 -14.31 48.25
N ASP A 709 13.95 -14.38 46.96
CA ASP A 709 14.65 -15.50 46.36
C ASP A 709 15.32 -15.10 45.02
N GLU A 710 15.93 -16.08 44.35
CA GLU A 710 16.55 -15.90 43.04
C GLU A 710 15.86 -16.76 41.99
N VAL A 711 15.83 -16.24 40.76
CA VAL A 711 15.33 -16.95 39.60
C VAL A 711 16.35 -16.88 38.47
N THR A 712 16.60 -18.00 37.82
CA THR A 712 17.41 -18.07 36.61
C THR A 712 16.51 -18.40 35.43
N MET A 713 16.46 -17.50 34.45
CA MET A 713 15.79 -17.76 33.17
C MET A 713 16.80 -18.41 32.22
N MET A 714 16.45 -19.58 31.68
CA MET A 714 17.34 -20.36 30.83
C MET A 714 16.66 -20.80 29.53
N TRP A 715 17.39 -20.80 28.41
CA TRP A 715 16.93 -21.32 27.12
C TRP A 715 18.12 -21.71 26.23
N CYS A 716 17.83 -22.40 25.14
CA CYS A 716 18.77 -22.66 24.05
C CYS A 716 18.28 -22.04 22.75
N ASN A 717 19.18 -21.77 21.80
CA ASN A 717 18.81 -21.30 20.47
C ASN A 717 19.12 -22.37 19.42
N GLY A 718 18.08 -22.96 18.83
CA GLY A 718 18.25 -23.93 17.73
C GLY A 718 18.90 -25.26 18.12
N ARG A 719 18.99 -25.58 19.42
CA ARG A 719 19.45 -26.86 19.96
C ARG A 719 18.78 -27.16 21.31
N THR A 720 19.01 -28.34 21.85
CA THR A 720 18.69 -28.69 23.24
C THR A 720 19.96 -28.84 24.09
N PHE A 721 19.80 -28.72 25.40
CA PHE A 721 20.86 -28.87 26.39
C PHE A 721 20.35 -29.66 27.61
N SER A 722 21.08 -30.70 28.01
CA SER A 722 20.68 -31.64 29.08
C SER A 722 21.57 -31.54 30.33
N GLY A 723 22.30 -30.44 30.49
CA GLY A 723 23.18 -30.19 31.63
C GLY A 723 24.67 -30.38 31.34
N PRO A 724 25.55 -30.12 32.33
CA PRO A 724 25.23 -29.80 33.73
C PRO A 724 24.53 -28.43 33.88
N TRP A 725 23.55 -28.34 34.78
CA TRP A 725 22.84 -27.09 35.03
C TRP A 725 23.76 -26.09 35.70
N PRO A 726 23.74 -24.80 35.30
CA PRO A 726 24.65 -23.80 35.85
C PRO A 726 24.42 -23.55 37.35
N ARG A 727 23.22 -23.88 37.87
CA ARG A 727 22.89 -23.87 39.30
C ARG A 727 21.89 -24.97 39.64
N SER A 728 21.87 -25.36 40.91
CA SER A 728 20.78 -26.17 41.46
C SER A 728 19.50 -25.33 41.61
N SER A 729 18.35 -25.97 41.42
CA SER A 729 17.03 -25.36 41.58
C SER A 729 16.15 -26.27 42.41
N ARG A 730 15.33 -25.70 43.30
CA ARG A 730 14.29 -26.46 44.02
C ARG A 730 13.11 -26.80 43.12
N LYS A 731 12.87 -25.92 42.15
CA LYS A 731 11.69 -25.97 41.27
C LYS A 731 12.05 -25.40 39.90
N ALA A 732 11.47 -25.97 38.85
CA ALA A 732 11.55 -25.45 37.49
C ALA A 732 10.15 -25.22 36.93
N LEU A 733 9.94 -24.08 36.27
CA LEU A 733 8.72 -23.74 35.56
C LEU A 733 9.01 -23.66 34.05
N ASP A 734 8.05 -24.07 33.22
CA ASP A 734 8.08 -23.76 31.80
C ASP A 734 7.70 -22.29 31.53
N ALA A 735 7.80 -21.86 30.27
CA ALA A 735 7.43 -20.51 29.85
C ALA A 735 5.96 -20.15 30.17
N SER A 736 5.09 -21.14 30.32
CA SER A 736 3.66 -20.99 30.58
C SER A 736 3.31 -21.06 32.08
N GLY A 737 4.30 -21.22 32.95
CA GLY A 737 4.17 -21.24 34.41
C GLY A 737 3.86 -22.62 35.00
N GLU A 738 3.96 -23.69 34.21
CA GLU A 738 3.69 -25.05 34.67
C GLU A 738 4.94 -25.69 35.27
N ASP A 739 4.75 -26.44 36.35
CA ASP A 739 5.83 -27.15 37.05
C ASP A 739 6.37 -28.28 36.16
N ILE A 740 7.68 -28.27 35.92
CA ILE A 740 8.34 -29.29 35.09
C ILE A 740 9.48 -29.97 35.82
N LYS A 741 9.71 -31.24 35.48
CA LYS A 741 10.96 -31.94 35.80
C LYS A 741 11.97 -31.60 34.71
N LEU A 742 13.02 -30.88 35.07
CA LEU A 742 14.02 -30.39 34.11
C LEU A 742 14.94 -31.52 33.65
N GLU A 743 14.73 -32.01 32.43
CA GLU A 743 15.58 -33.02 31.78
C GLU A 743 16.38 -32.42 30.61
N GLU A 744 15.76 -31.53 29.85
CA GLU A 744 16.39 -30.76 28.78
C GLU A 744 15.81 -29.34 28.69
N VAL A 745 16.61 -28.42 28.17
CA VAL A 745 16.21 -27.05 27.83
C VAL A 745 16.35 -26.85 26.32
N GLY A 746 15.30 -26.33 25.68
CA GLY A 746 15.27 -26.03 24.25
C GLY A 746 14.99 -24.55 23.97
N ASP A 747 14.30 -24.27 22.85
CA ASP A 747 13.95 -22.90 22.43
C ASP A 747 13.01 -22.17 23.41
N SER A 748 12.18 -22.94 24.13
CA SER A 748 11.26 -22.43 25.15
C SER A 748 12.01 -22.04 26.42
N PRO A 749 11.88 -20.78 26.89
CA PRO A 749 12.47 -20.41 28.17
C PRO A 749 11.89 -21.19 29.36
N VAL A 750 12.75 -21.51 30.31
CA VAL A 750 12.39 -22.08 31.61
C VAL A 750 12.85 -21.17 32.74
N TYR A 751 12.16 -21.23 33.87
CA TYR A 751 12.51 -20.48 35.08
C TYR A 751 12.94 -21.46 36.19
N LEU A 752 14.18 -21.33 36.64
CA LEU A 752 14.76 -22.13 37.70
C LEU A 752 14.72 -21.33 39.01
N LEU A 753 13.95 -21.82 39.99
CA LEU A 753 13.72 -21.14 41.27
C LEU A 753 14.61 -21.75 42.37
N SER A 754 15.28 -20.87 43.13
CA SER A 754 16.27 -21.23 44.18
C SER A 754 15.68 -21.76 45.48
#